data_AF-A0A2M7JZH3-F1
#
_entry.id   AF-A0A2M7JZH3-F1
#
_cell.length_a   1.000
_cell.length_b   1.000
_cell.length_c   1.000
_cell.angle_alpha   90.00
_cell.angle_beta   90.00
_cell.angle_gamma   90.00
#
_symmetry.space_group_name_H-M   'P 1'
#
loop_
_entity.id
_entity.type
_entity.pdbx_description
1 polymer ?
#
loop_
_entity_poly.entity_id
_entity_poly.type
_entity_poly.pdbx_seq_one_letter_code
_entity_poly.pdbx_strand_id
1 'polypeptide(L)'
;RPFVYRLAIKYNLKGWVCNTSEDVKIEVEGEAEAIERFYFELQSKAPPLARIEGITISYHPLAALTLNQSSGDSGFEIRHSITEEGKYQLISPDIATCQACLNELLNPNDRRYRYPFTNCTNCGPRFTIIEDMPYDRPKTTMRYFQMCPQCQAEYDNPLDRRFHAQPNACPKCGPQLQLVDNQGKQVIATLTQTISLEGRGLKGDPIATASQLLKQGRIVAIKGLGGFLLACDATSATAVKTLRQRKKRSSKPFAIMVANMDEAKRHCCVSSQEEKLLTSPQSPIVLMKWKNDSSISREVAPNLKYLGVMLPYTPLHHMLLRDTGLPLVMTSGNLSEEPIAKDNDEVLRRLPGIADYFLIHNRDIYSCYDDSVAIVEREVPQLVRRARSYAPYPVHLTFKAKQILGCGAEMKNTFCLTKDNYAFVSQHIGDMENIETLEHFNSTISLYKRLFRIEPEIIAYDLHPDYLATKYAQELGDSGRGEHARPYLIPVQHHHAHIASCMADNRIESPVIGVAFDGTGLGTDGCIWGSEFLVADYHSFARAGHLEYLPLPGGELAIKRPYRTAIGYILSLLGESALKQGLTFIPELSSGQVSEAEIEIIKRQMERKINSPLTSSMGRLFDAVSALLGIRTEIDYEGQAAVELEMAAYTHQCAEVSFRHCEERVSQSSERSEEDEAISDSKESYPYRIIMENGGIRIVQLSELLSAIIADLKRGVSPGKISFKFHSTVAQIVNEMCQLIANKTGIKQVALSGGVFQNRLLLRKTIYLLENNGFQVFTHKQVPCNDGGISLGQAIVANFAVAS
;
A
#
# COMPACT_ATOMS: atom_id res chain seq x y z
N ARG A 1 15.52 25.31 6.28
CA ARG A 1 15.49 26.54 7.12
C ARG A 1 16.12 26.33 8.51
N PRO A 2 15.53 25.59 9.49
CA PRO A 2 16.09 25.53 10.85
C PRO A 2 17.50 24.91 10.90
N PHE A 3 17.69 23.83 10.14
CA PHE A 3 18.98 23.17 10.03
C PHE A 3 20.05 24.07 9.42
N VAL A 4 19.73 24.74 8.31
CA VAL A 4 20.59 25.71 7.62
C VAL A 4 21.03 26.82 8.58
N TYR A 5 20.09 27.42 9.31
CA TYR A 5 20.39 28.46 10.29
C TYR A 5 21.37 27.96 11.37
N ARG A 6 21.07 26.82 12.02
CA ARG A 6 21.97 26.26 13.04
C ARG A 6 23.37 25.97 12.48
N LEU A 7 23.44 25.53 11.23
CA LEU A 7 24.70 25.24 10.57
C LEU A 7 25.50 26.51 10.29
N ALA A 8 24.84 27.56 9.81
CA ALA A 8 25.45 28.86 9.59
C ALA A 8 25.99 29.46 10.89
N ILE A 9 25.19 29.44 11.97
CA ILE A 9 25.60 29.89 13.30
C ILE A 9 26.81 29.10 13.83
N LYS A 10 26.78 27.76 13.69
CA LYS A 10 27.88 26.88 14.13
C LYS A 10 29.21 27.24 13.46
N TYR A 11 29.19 27.67 12.21
CA TYR A 11 30.37 28.04 11.44
C TYR A 11 30.63 29.55 11.37
N ASN A 12 29.90 30.35 12.16
CA ASN A 12 30.02 31.81 12.21
C ASN A 12 29.86 32.47 10.83
N LEU A 13 28.95 31.94 10.01
CA LEU A 13 28.62 32.47 8.68
C LEU A 13 27.49 33.48 8.77
N LYS A 14 27.58 34.54 7.97
CA LYS A 14 26.52 35.55 7.78
C LYS A 14 25.70 35.23 6.52
N GLY A 15 24.55 35.88 6.36
CA GLY A 15 23.70 35.70 5.17
C GLY A 15 22.26 35.35 5.54
N TRP A 16 21.60 34.50 4.75
CA TRP A 16 20.20 34.19 4.97
C TRP A 16 19.75 32.88 4.34
N VAL A 17 18.59 32.39 4.78
CA VAL A 17 17.87 31.28 4.15
C VAL A 17 16.40 31.62 3.95
N CYS A 18 15.85 31.32 2.77
CA CYS A 18 14.42 31.46 2.49
C CYS A 18 13.87 30.23 1.74
N ASN A 19 12.58 29.97 1.88
CA ASN A 19 11.88 29.05 1.00
C ASN A 19 11.28 29.85 -0.17
N THR A 20 11.45 29.39 -1.40
CA THR A 20 10.70 29.89 -2.58
C THR A 20 9.61 28.88 -2.95
N SER A 21 8.75 29.17 -3.92
CA SER A 21 7.79 28.16 -4.41
C SER A 21 8.42 26.99 -5.16
N GLU A 22 9.73 26.96 -5.39
CA GLU A 22 10.46 25.87 -6.08
C GLU A 22 11.51 25.19 -5.20
N ASP A 23 12.29 25.99 -4.48
CA ASP A 23 13.54 25.56 -3.84
C ASP A 23 13.78 26.23 -2.47
N VAL A 24 14.94 25.92 -1.88
CA VAL A 24 15.46 26.61 -0.70
C VAL A 24 16.68 27.41 -1.12
N LYS A 25 16.57 28.74 -1.11
CA LYS A 25 17.69 29.63 -1.41
C LYS A 25 18.47 29.93 -0.13
N ILE A 26 19.79 29.81 -0.22
CA ILE A 26 20.74 29.99 0.87
C ILE A 26 21.83 30.92 0.38
N GLU A 27 22.06 32.00 1.12
CA GLU A 27 23.22 32.86 0.95
C GLU A 27 24.06 32.75 2.22
N VAL A 28 25.35 32.43 2.05
CA VAL A 28 26.31 32.34 3.14
C VAL A 28 27.55 33.16 2.80
N GLU A 29 28.01 33.93 3.77
CA GLU A 29 29.17 34.81 3.67
C GLU A 29 30.12 34.51 4.84
N GLY A 30 31.40 34.32 4.55
CA GLY A 30 32.42 34.04 5.56
C GLY A 30 33.72 33.49 4.97
N GLU A 31 34.58 32.97 5.83
CA GLU A 31 35.84 32.34 5.44
C GLU A 31 35.61 31.11 4.55
N ALA A 32 36.48 30.91 3.54
CA ALA A 32 36.33 29.82 2.57
C ALA A 32 36.22 28.44 3.24
N GLU A 33 37.05 28.17 4.25
CA GLU A 33 37.02 26.91 5.00
C GLU A 33 35.69 26.70 5.75
N ALA A 34 35.08 27.77 6.27
CA ALA A 34 33.79 27.71 6.96
C ALA A 34 32.65 27.41 5.98
N ILE A 35 32.69 28.00 4.77
CA ILE A 35 31.72 27.75 3.70
C ILE A 35 31.83 26.31 3.20
N GLU A 36 33.04 25.78 2.99
CA GLU A 36 33.26 24.39 2.59
C GLU A 36 32.71 23.39 3.62
N ARG A 37 32.98 23.64 4.92
CA ARG A 37 32.45 22.82 6.02
C ARG A 37 30.92 22.90 6.12
N PHE A 38 30.35 24.08 5.93
CA PHE A 38 28.90 24.27 5.87
C PHE A 38 28.29 23.47 4.73
N TYR A 39 28.87 23.54 3.52
CA TYR A 39 28.39 22.79 2.37
C TYR A 39 28.45 21.26 2.60
N PHE A 40 29.57 20.77 3.12
CA PHE A 40 29.73 19.35 3.44
C PHE A 40 28.69 18.86 4.45
N GLU A 41 28.52 19.57 5.58
CA GLU A 41 27.54 19.18 6.59
C GLU A 41 26.09 19.41 6.14
N LEU A 42 25.83 20.36 5.25
CA LEU A 42 24.50 20.56 4.66
C LEU A 42 24.03 19.28 3.96
N GLN A 43 24.95 18.58 3.29
CA GLN A 43 24.70 17.29 2.63
C GLN A 43 24.72 16.12 3.62
N SER A 44 25.76 16.03 4.47
CA SER A 44 26.01 14.84 5.28
C SER A 44 25.16 14.76 6.56
N LYS A 45 24.60 15.88 7.01
CA LYS A 45 23.82 15.98 8.27
C LYS A 45 22.44 16.58 8.07
N ALA A 46 21.92 16.54 6.83
CA ALA A 46 20.57 16.98 6.51
C ALA A 46 19.53 16.33 7.47
N PRO A 47 18.40 17.01 7.77
CA PRO A 47 17.35 16.43 8.58
C PRO A 47 16.94 15.05 8.05
N PRO A 48 16.55 14.09 8.91
CA PRO A 48 16.34 12.70 8.50
C PRO A 48 15.32 12.48 7.38
N LEU A 49 14.42 13.44 7.18
CA LEU A 49 13.38 13.42 6.15
C LEU A 49 13.72 14.24 4.91
N ALA A 50 14.79 15.02 4.95
CA ALA A 50 15.20 15.85 3.83
C ALA A 50 15.89 14.98 2.77
N ARG A 51 15.43 15.11 1.53
CA ARG A 51 16.12 14.56 0.35
C ARG A 51 16.60 15.74 -0.48
N ILE A 52 17.92 15.91 -0.54
CA ILE A 52 18.54 16.96 -1.35
C ILE A 52 18.77 16.37 -2.74
N GLU A 53 18.05 16.87 -3.74
CA GLU A 53 18.15 16.37 -5.12
C GLU A 53 19.33 16.96 -5.89
N GLY A 54 19.64 18.21 -5.62
CA GLY A 54 20.74 18.93 -6.23
C GLY A 54 21.07 20.17 -5.42
N ILE A 55 22.32 20.63 -5.53
CA ILE A 55 22.76 21.91 -4.97
C ILE A 55 23.48 22.65 -6.09
N THR A 56 22.92 23.79 -6.50
CA THR A 56 23.58 24.71 -7.42
C THR A 56 24.30 25.77 -6.60
N ILE A 57 25.59 25.94 -6.83
CA ILE A 57 26.44 26.91 -6.12
C ILE A 57 26.94 27.93 -7.12
N SER A 58 26.89 29.20 -6.74
CA SER A 58 27.45 30.32 -7.48
C SER A 58 28.26 31.18 -6.51
N TYR A 59 29.49 31.51 -6.91
CA TYR A 59 30.39 32.33 -6.13
C TYR A 59 30.32 33.78 -6.61
N HIS A 60 30.11 34.70 -5.69
CA HIS A 60 30.06 36.13 -5.97
C HIS A 60 31.16 36.85 -5.18
N PRO A 61 31.85 37.86 -5.75
CA PRO A 61 32.71 38.73 -4.96
C PRO A 61 31.90 39.38 -3.84
N LEU A 62 32.56 39.71 -2.72
CA LEU A 62 32.05 40.62 -1.69
C LEU A 62 31.89 42.02 -2.29
N ALA A 63 30.93 42.20 -3.20
CA ALA A 63 30.45 43.51 -3.61
C ALA A 63 29.65 44.09 -2.45
N ALA A 64 29.59 45.43 -2.36
CA ALA A 64 28.88 46.20 -1.34
C ALA A 64 27.36 45.95 -1.33
N LEU A 65 26.95 44.71 -1.04
CA LEU A 65 25.60 44.31 -0.70
C LEU A 65 25.35 44.87 0.69
N THR A 66 24.44 45.84 0.72
CA THR A 66 23.92 46.53 1.88
C THR A 66 23.71 45.61 3.08
N LEU A 67 24.72 45.56 3.96
CA LEU A 67 24.50 45.41 5.39
C LEU A 67 23.71 46.64 5.84
N ASN A 68 22.39 46.63 5.61
CA ASN A 68 21.51 47.40 6.47
C ASN A 68 21.74 46.86 7.87
N GLN A 69 22.37 47.69 8.70
CA GLN A 69 22.61 47.44 10.12
C GLN A 69 21.26 47.33 10.84
N SER A 70 20.66 46.15 10.80
CA SER A 70 19.48 45.71 11.54
C SER A 70 19.19 44.29 11.05
N SER A 71 19.29 43.19 11.80
CA SER A 71 19.00 43.00 13.22
C SER A 71 19.56 41.65 13.70
N GLY A 72 20.23 41.60 14.86
CA GLY A 72 20.59 40.38 15.60
C GLY A 72 22.09 40.09 15.69
N ASP A 73 22.57 39.74 16.89
CA ASP A 73 23.98 39.50 17.28
C ASP A 73 24.77 38.47 16.45
N SER A 74 24.14 37.78 15.48
CA SER A 74 24.72 36.65 14.74
C SER A 74 24.84 36.81 13.22
N GLY A 75 24.27 37.85 12.62
CA GLY A 75 24.47 38.20 11.20
C GLY A 75 23.89 37.22 10.16
N PHE A 76 23.13 36.18 10.55
CA PHE A 76 22.43 35.25 9.64
C PHE A 76 20.92 35.27 9.89
N GLU A 77 20.10 35.37 8.84
CA GLU A 77 18.63 35.56 8.93
C GLU A 77 17.82 34.39 8.32
N ILE A 78 16.66 34.08 8.89
CA ILE A 78 15.65 33.24 8.23
C ILE A 78 14.57 34.15 7.66
N ARG A 79 14.57 34.34 6.33
CA ARG A 79 13.64 35.24 5.63
C ARG A 79 12.27 34.59 5.43
N HIS A 80 11.25 35.42 5.25
CA HIS A 80 9.90 34.98 4.90
C HIS A 80 9.86 34.21 3.57
N SER A 81 8.90 33.28 3.45
CA SER A 81 8.71 32.49 2.24
C SER A 81 8.27 33.37 1.07
N ILE A 82 8.86 33.18 -0.10
CA ILE A 82 8.53 33.93 -1.33
C ILE A 82 7.62 33.04 -2.19
N THR A 83 6.51 33.62 -2.67
CA THR A 83 5.64 32.92 -3.63
C THR A 83 6.07 33.28 -5.04
N GLU A 84 6.38 32.27 -5.86
CA GLU A 84 6.72 32.43 -7.28
C GLU A 84 5.60 31.80 -8.12
N GLU A 85 5.19 32.50 -9.17
CA GLU A 85 4.11 32.05 -10.05
C GLU A 85 4.55 30.86 -10.91
N GLY A 86 3.69 29.86 -11.10
CA GLY A 86 3.99 28.64 -11.88
C GLY A 86 4.87 27.57 -11.19
N LYS A 87 5.61 27.91 -10.14
CA LYS A 87 6.48 26.99 -9.36
C LYS A 87 5.71 26.20 -8.29
N TYR A 88 6.17 25.01 -7.92
CA TYR A 88 5.56 24.18 -6.87
C TYR A 88 6.62 23.51 -5.97
N GLN A 89 6.25 23.19 -4.74
CA GLN A 89 7.11 22.46 -3.79
C GLN A 89 6.62 21.02 -3.62
N LEU A 90 7.56 20.11 -3.43
CA LEU A 90 7.24 18.77 -2.94
C LEU A 90 6.70 18.85 -1.51
N ILE A 91 5.58 18.15 -1.27
CA ILE A 91 4.95 18.11 0.04
C ILE A 91 5.40 16.85 0.76
N SER A 92 5.94 17.01 1.97
CA SER A 92 6.28 15.87 2.83
C SER A 92 5.03 15.07 3.14
N PRO A 93 5.10 13.73 3.10
CA PRO A 93 4.02 12.90 3.62
C PRO A 93 3.95 13.03 5.15
N ASP A 94 2.90 12.48 5.76
CA ASP A 94 2.77 12.39 7.22
C ASP A 94 3.83 11.45 7.80
N ILE A 95 4.35 11.77 8.99
CA ILE A 95 5.48 11.03 9.59
C ILE A 95 5.18 10.64 11.04
N ALA A 96 5.58 9.42 11.40
CA ALA A 96 5.47 8.89 12.75
C ALA A 96 6.19 9.76 13.79
N THR A 97 5.71 9.71 15.03
CA THR A 97 6.26 10.49 16.16
C THR A 97 7.75 10.19 16.36
N CYS A 98 8.61 11.20 16.32
CA CYS A 98 10.05 11.00 16.51
C CYS A 98 10.39 10.71 17.98
N GLN A 99 11.54 10.08 18.20
CA GLN A 99 12.01 9.70 19.55
C GLN A 99 12.08 10.89 20.51
N ALA A 100 12.47 12.07 20.04
CA ALA A 100 12.55 13.27 20.88
C ALA A 100 11.17 13.69 21.42
N CYS A 101 10.13 13.67 20.57
CA CYS A 101 8.76 13.96 21.01
C CYS A 101 8.17 12.84 21.87
N LEU A 102 8.56 11.60 21.62
CA LEU A 102 8.16 10.47 22.46
C LEU A 102 8.75 10.60 23.88
N ASN A 103 10.01 11.03 24.01
CA ASN A 103 10.63 11.25 25.33
C ASN A 103 9.88 12.33 26.13
N GLU A 104 9.44 13.42 25.49
CA GLU A 104 8.63 14.47 26.15
C GLU A 104 7.24 13.94 26.55
N LEU A 105 6.61 13.15 25.66
CA LEU A 105 5.29 12.57 25.90
C LEU A 105 5.27 11.72 27.18
N LEU A 106 6.37 11.02 27.47
CA LEU A 106 6.50 10.10 28.58
C LEU A 106 7.15 10.71 29.83
N ASN A 107 7.66 11.94 29.77
CA ASN A 107 8.36 12.61 30.87
C ASN A 107 7.37 13.42 31.75
N PRO A 108 7.14 13.05 33.03
CA PRO A 108 6.21 13.74 33.92
C PRO A 108 6.54 15.21 34.20
N ASN A 109 7.79 15.62 33.97
CA ASN A 109 8.24 16.99 34.18
C ASN A 109 8.12 17.85 32.91
N ASP A 110 7.79 17.26 31.76
CA ASP A 110 7.60 18.01 30.52
C ASP A 110 6.20 18.63 30.47
N ARG A 111 6.11 19.85 29.91
CA ARG A 111 4.83 20.55 29.73
C ARG A 111 3.88 19.85 28.75
N ARG A 112 4.39 18.94 27.92
CA ARG A 112 3.65 18.09 26.98
C ARG A 112 3.53 16.65 27.46
N TYR A 113 3.78 16.39 28.75
CA TYR A 113 3.52 15.09 29.35
C TYR A 113 2.10 14.63 29.01
N ARG A 114 1.99 13.43 28.44
CA ARG A 114 0.74 12.83 27.98
C ARG A 114 -0.10 13.69 27.02
N TYR A 115 0.52 14.57 26.23
CA TYR A 115 -0.19 15.38 25.24
C TYR A 115 -0.35 14.65 23.88
N PRO A 116 -1.57 14.27 23.46
CA PRO A 116 -1.83 13.39 22.29
C PRO A 116 -1.50 13.99 20.92
N PHE A 117 -1.20 15.28 20.85
CA PHE A 117 -0.92 15.97 19.58
C PHE A 117 0.49 16.55 19.50
N THR A 118 1.40 16.15 20.42
CA THR A 118 2.79 16.62 20.39
C THR A 118 3.48 16.26 19.06
N ASN A 119 4.21 17.22 18.50
CA ASN A 119 5.00 17.05 17.30
C ASN A 119 6.14 18.08 17.28
N CYS A 120 7.02 17.95 16.29
CA CYS A 120 8.06 18.91 15.98
C CYS A 120 8.24 19.00 14.45
N THR A 121 9.24 19.78 14.00
CA THR A 121 9.57 19.92 12.58
C THR A 121 9.89 18.58 11.88
N ASN A 122 10.35 17.57 12.63
CA ASN A 122 10.76 16.27 12.10
C ASN A 122 9.68 15.18 12.15
N CYS A 123 8.47 15.45 12.67
CA CYS A 123 7.42 14.42 12.77
C CYS A 123 6.00 14.98 12.81
N GLY A 124 5.02 14.09 12.81
CA GLY A 124 3.60 14.43 12.93
C GLY A 124 2.92 14.67 11.58
N PRO A 125 1.68 15.17 11.61
CA PRO A 125 0.88 15.35 10.40
C PRO A 125 1.47 16.43 9.48
N ARG A 126 1.32 16.20 8.19
CA ARG A 126 1.69 17.08 7.08
C ARG A 126 0.51 17.11 6.11
N PHE A 127 0.49 16.24 5.09
CA PHE A 127 -0.50 16.29 4.03
C PHE A 127 -1.95 16.18 4.52
N THR A 128 -2.22 15.41 5.58
CA THR A 128 -3.59 15.26 6.10
C THR A 128 -4.15 16.52 6.75
N ILE A 129 -3.32 17.54 7.01
CA ILE A 129 -3.75 18.81 7.60
C ILE A 129 -3.50 20.03 6.70
N ILE A 130 -2.86 19.85 5.54
CA ILE A 130 -2.57 20.95 4.61
C ILE A 130 -3.79 21.20 3.73
N GLU A 131 -4.27 22.44 3.72
CA GLU A 131 -5.39 22.85 2.87
C GLU A 131 -4.92 23.53 1.59
N ASP A 132 -3.81 24.28 1.69
CA ASP A 132 -3.22 25.04 0.58
C ASP A 132 -1.73 25.34 0.81
N MET A 133 -1.02 25.77 -0.24
CA MET A 133 0.40 26.12 -0.23
C MET A 133 0.63 27.64 -0.35
N PRO A 134 1.73 28.23 0.17
CA PRO A 134 2.87 27.58 0.85
C PRO A 134 2.50 27.03 2.23
N TYR A 135 3.25 26.02 2.69
CA TYR A 135 2.99 25.33 3.96
C TYR A 135 3.24 26.23 5.18
N ASP A 136 2.16 26.87 5.64
CA ASP A 136 2.11 27.71 6.83
C ASP A 136 0.84 27.44 7.65
N ARG A 137 0.92 27.64 8.97
CA ARG A 137 -0.17 27.34 9.92
C ARG A 137 -1.57 27.83 9.48
N PRO A 138 -1.75 29.06 8.94
CA PRO A 138 -3.07 29.55 8.51
C PRO A 138 -3.72 28.73 7.37
N LYS A 139 -2.90 28.05 6.55
CA LYS A 139 -3.34 27.18 5.45
C LYS A 139 -3.40 25.70 5.86
N THR A 140 -3.59 25.46 7.16
CA THR A 140 -3.74 24.12 7.72
C THR A 140 -4.95 24.05 8.66
N THR A 141 -5.37 22.85 9.01
CA THR A 141 -6.41 22.63 10.04
C THR A 141 -5.99 23.12 11.43
N MET A 142 -4.73 23.52 11.62
CA MET A 142 -4.23 24.11 12.86
C MET A 142 -4.55 25.61 13.00
N ARG A 143 -5.13 26.25 11.98
CA ARG A 143 -5.49 27.70 12.01
C ARG A 143 -6.45 28.07 13.14
N TYR A 144 -7.30 27.15 13.57
CA TYR A 144 -8.28 27.35 14.65
C TYR A 144 -7.65 27.37 16.05
N PHE A 145 -6.37 26.99 16.16
CA PHE A 145 -5.66 26.84 17.42
C PHE A 145 -4.59 27.93 17.55
N GLN A 146 -4.90 29.04 18.20
CA GLN A 146 -3.91 30.11 18.44
C GLN A 146 -2.84 29.62 19.41
N MET A 147 -1.55 29.79 19.07
CA MET A 147 -0.45 29.36 19.94
C MET A 147 -0.42 30.18 21.24
N CYS A 148 -0.30 29.52 22.39
CA CYS A 148 -0.03 30.21 23.65
C CYS A 148 1.40 30.81 23.66
N PRO A 149 1.71 31.76 24.56
CA PRO A 149 3.01 32.44 24.58
C PRO A 149 4.23 31.50 24.61
N GLN A 150 4.13 30.37 25.33
CA GLN A 150 5.21 29.38 25.38
C GLN A 150 5.40 28.63 24.05
N CYS A 151 4.31 28.26 23.37
CA CYS A 151 4.41 27.63 22.05
C CYS A 151 4.89 28.61 20.99
N GLN A 152 4.50 29.88 21.09
CA GLN A 152 4.97 30.95 20.22
C GLN A 152 6.48 31.16 20.40
N ALA A 153 6.97 31.23 21.64
CA ALA A 153 8.39 31.36 21.94
C ALA A 153 9.24 30.22 21.34
N GLU A 154 8.76 28.96 21.40
CA GLU A 154 9.44 27.84 20.74
C GLU A 154 9.33 27.89 19.20
N TYR A 155 8.21 28.40 18.68
CA TYR A 155 7.98 28.54 17.24
C TYR A 155 8.91 29.59 16.62
N ASP A 156 9.16 30.69 17.34
CA ASP A 156 9.98 31.81 16.90
C ASP A 156 11.47 31.63 17.21
N ASN A 157 11.86 30.71 18.10
CA ASN A 157 13.26 30.48 18.49
C ASN A 157 13.97 29.51 17.51
N PRO A 158 14.95 29.98 16.69
CA PRO A 158 15.64 29.13 15.70
C PRO A 158 16.44 27.96 16.29
N LEU A 159 16.77 28.02 17.58
CA LEU A 159 17.50 26.97 18.29
C LEU A 159 16.57 25.87 18.81
N ASP A 160 15.26 26.10 18.86
CA ASP A 160 14.29 25.10 19.30
C ASP A 160 13.99 24.07 18.19
N ARG A 161 13.71 22.81 18.56
CA ARG A 161 13.29 21.77 17.60
C ARG A 161 11.93 22.07 16.96
N ARG A 162 11.13 22.93 17.58
CA ARG A 162 9.79 23.37 17.13
C ARG A 162 9.82 24.70 16.41
N PHE A 163 11.00 25.23 16.10
CA PHE A 163 11.13 26.40 15.26
C PHE A 163 10.39 26.21 13.92
N HIS A 164 9.41 27.05 13.63
CA HIS A 164 8.52 26.94 12.45
C HIS A 164 7.81 25.57 12.31
N ALA A 165 7.61 24.83 13.40
CA ALA A 165 6.74 23.66 13.39
C ALA A 165 5.28 24.13 13.26
N GLN A 166 4.75 24.15 12.04
CA GLN A 166 3.38 24.62 11.76
C GLN A 166 2.30 23.97 12.64
N PRO A 167 2.37 22.66 12.97
CA PRO A 167 1.39 22.03 13.84
C PRO A 167 1.76 22.07 15.33
N ASN A 168 2.68 22.96 15.76
CA ASN A 168 3.07 23.08 17.17
C ASN A 168 1.85 23.41 18.05
N ALA A 169 1.72 22.69 19.16
CA ALA A 169 0.71 22.93 20.16
C ALA A 169 1.10 22.32 21.52
N CYS A 170 0.28 22.58 22.54
CA CYS A 170 0.37 22.01 23.88
C CYS A 170 -1.05 21.87 24.48
N PRO A 171 -1.20 21.26 25.68
CA PRO A 171 -2.51 21.10 26.32
C PRO A 171 -3.32 22.39 26.51
N LYS A 172 -2.65 23.56 26.58
CA LYS A 172 -3.32 24.87 26.77
C LYS A 172 -3.96 25.42 25.50
N CYS A 173 -3.36 25.17 24.34
CA CYS A 173 -3.67 25.93 23.12
C CYS A 173 -4.00 25.05 21.91
N GLY A 174 -3.84 23.74 22.04
CA GLY A 174 -4.04 22.81 20.96
C GLY A 174 -5.31 21.98 21.05
N PRO A 175 -5.42 20.98 20.17
CA PRO A 175 -6.57 20.10 20.13
C PRO A 175 -6.77 19.32 21.43
N GLN A 176 -8.02 18.93 21.68
CA GLN A 176 -8.48 18.19 22.85
C GLN A 176 -9.13 16.88 22.43
N LEU A 177 -8.99 15.85 23.27
CA LEU A 177 -9.67 14.57 23.11
C LEU A 177 -11.01 14.58 23.82
N GLN A 178 -11.95 13.80 23.30
CA GLN A 178 -13.22 13.50 23.94
C GLN A 178 -13.57 12.04 23.69
N LEU A 179 -14.12 11.38 24.72
CA LEU A 179 -14.72 10.06 24.59
C LEU A 179 -16.24 10.21 24.62
N VAL A 180 -16.92 9.67 23.61
CA VAL A 180 -18.38 9.63 23.53
C VAL A 180 -18.86 8.19 23.33
N ASP A 181 -20.10 7.92 23.73
CA ASP A 181 -20.77 6.65 23.45
C ASP A 181 -21.33 6.61 22.01
N ASN A 182 -22.00 5.51 21.66
CA ASN A 182 -22.62 5.32 20.35
C ASN A 182 -23.84 6.22 20.07
N GLN A 183 -24.25 7.06 21.02
CA GLN A 183 -25.26 8.11 20.84
C GLN A 183 -24.63 9.50 20.77
N GLY A 184 -23.29 9.59 20.78
CA GLY A 184 -22.56 10.86 20.79
C GLY A 184 -22.57 11.56 22.14
N LYS A 185 -23.04 10.91 23.22
CA LYS A 185 -23.07 11.49 24.56
C LYS A 185 -21.69 11.32 25.20
N GLN A 186 -21.21 12.40 25.81
CA GLN A 186 -19.91 12.39 26.49
C GLN A 186 -19.90 11.37 27.63
N VAL A 187 -18.91 10.49 27.60
CA VAL A 187 -18.63 9.56 28.70
C VAL A 187 -17.85 10.34 29.75
N ILE A 188 -18.53 10.79 30.79
CA ILE A 188 -17.89 11.43 31.94
C ILE A 188 -17.12 10.34 32.68
N ALA A 189 -15.83 10.57 32.94
CA ALA A 189 -14.99 9.63 33.67
C ALA A 189 -15.39 9.57 35.15
N THR A 190 -16.44 8.82 35.48
CA THR A 190 -16.87 8.56 36.86
C THR A 190 -16.16 7.36 37.48
N LEU A 191 -15.04 6.91 36.90
CA LEU A 191 -14.27 5.77 37.43
C LEU A 191 -13.36 6.23 38.57
N THR A 192 -13.99 6.43 39.73
CA THR A 192 -13.38 6.23 41.05
C THR A 192 -13.03 4.75 41.20
N GLN A 193 -11.83 4.35 40.79
CA GLN A 193 -11.07 3.30 41.49
C GLN A 193 -9.59 3.35 41.09
N THR A 194 -8.83 3.84 42.06
CA THR A 194 -7.39 3.82 42.30
C THR A 194 -6.60 2.72 41.58
N ILE A 195 -5.76 3.10 40.63
CA ILE A 195 -4.38 2.57 40.52
C ILE A 195 -3.46 3.77 40.35
N SER A 196 -2.98 4.27 41.49
CA SER A 196 -1.87 5.19 41.58
C SER A 196 -0.57 4.42 41.37
N LEU A 197 0.02 4.54 40.19
CA LEU A 197 1.47 4.55 40.07
C LEU A 197 1.87 6.02 40.01
N GLU A 198 2.36 6.52 41.14
CA GLU A 198 3.02 7.82 41.29
C GLU A 198 2.19 9.04 40.83
N GLY A 199 1.14 9.34 41.59
CA GLY A 199 0.76 10.70 41.96
C GLY A 199 0.78 11.79 40.87
N ARG A 200 0.09 11.59 39.74
CA ARG A 200 -0.40 12.66 38.84
C ARG A 200 -1.36 12.14 37.73
N GLY A 201 -2.25 11.20 38.07
CA GLY A 201 -3.35 10.80 37.18
C GLY A 201 -4.43 11.89 37.12
N LEU A 202 -4.64 12.49 35.94
CA LEU A 202 -5.71 13.46 35.71
C LEU A 202 -7.06 12.74 35.84
N LYS A 203 -7.89 13.13 36.83
CA LYS A 203 -9.32 12.77 36.84
C LYS A 203 -9.91 13.22 35.50
N GLY A 204 -10.54 12.31 34.74
CA GLY A 204 -11.14 12.69 33.45
C GLY A 204 -10.37 12.33 32.18
N ASP A 205 -9.26 11.59 32.24
CA ASP A 205 -8.47 11.24 31.03
C ASP A 205 -9.24 10.32 30.06
N PRO A 206 -9.64 10.80 28.86
CA PRO A 206 -10.38 9.99 27.88
C PRO A 206 -9.60 8.76 27.40
N ILE A 207 -8.26 8.82 27.39
CA ILE A 207 -7.39 7.72 26.93
C ILE A 207 -7.45 6.57 27.94
N ALA A 208 -7.37 6.88 29.23
CA ALA A 208 -7.42 5.88 30.28
C ALA A 208 -8.78 5.15 30.30
N THR A 209 -9.89 5.88 30.13
CA THR A 209 -11.22 5.27 30.01
C THR A 209 -11.35 4.43 28.74
N ALA A 210 -10.87 4.91 27.59
CA ALA A 210 -10.87 4.12 26.36
C ALA A 210 -10.06 2.81 26.49
N SER A 211 -8.89 2.88 27.14
CA SER A 211 -8.06 1.71 27.46
C SER A 211 -8.80 0.68 28.32
N GLN A 212 -9.52 1.13 29.36
CA GLN A 212 -10.33 0.24 30.20
C GLN A 212 -11.48 -0.42 29.41
N LEU A 213 -12.14 0.33 28.53
CA LEU A 213 -13.21 -0.21 27.68
C LEU A 213 -12.67 -1.25 26.68
N LEU A 214 -11.50 -1.01 26.09
CA LEU A 214 -10.81 -1.98 25.22
C LEU A 214 -10.46 -3.27 25.99
N LYS A 215 -9.94 -3.15 27.22
CA LYS A 215 -9.69 -4.30 28.12
C LYS A 215 -10.95 -5.08 28.47
N GLN A 216 -12.11 -4.42 28.48
CA GLN A 216 -13.42 -5.06 28.68
C GLN A 216 -13.98 -5.71 27.40
N GLY A 217 -13.21 -5.73 26.30
CA GLY A 217 -13.63 -6.30 25.02
C GLY A 217 -14.57 -5.43 24.20
N ARG A 218 -14.70 -4.13 24.53
CA ARG A 218 -15.49 -3.17 23.74
C ARG A 218 -14.75 -2.76 22.48
N ILE A 219 -15.51 -2.37 21.45
CA ILE A 219 -14.98 -1.83 20.20
C ILE A 219 -14.99 -0.30 20.29
N VAL A 220 -13.83 0.33 20.10
CA VAL A 220 -13.66 1.78 20.16
C VAL A 220 -13.24 2.30 18.79
N ALA A 221 -13.98 3.27 18.24
CA ALA A 221 -13.55 4.04 17.08
C ALA A 221 -12.61 5.17 17.54
N ILE A 222 -11.41 5.25 16.97
CA ILE A 222 -10.36 6.19 17.37
C ILE A 222 -10.07 7.12 16.19
N LYS A 223 -10.16 8.43 16.40
CA LYS A 223 -9.74 9.40 15.38
C LYS A 223 -8.22 9.40 15.27
N GLY A 224 -7.72 8.89 14.15
CA GLY A 224 -6.30 8.77 13.85
C GLY A 224 -5.75 10.01 13.13
N LEU A 225 -4.67 9.80 12.37
CA LEU A 225 -4.00 10.87 11.62
C LEU A 225 -4.67 11.13 10.25
N GLY A 226 -5.06 10.07 9.55
CA GLY A 226 -5.65 10.14 8.20
C GLY A 226 -7.12 9.74 8.12
N GLY A 227 -7.71 9.27 9.23
CA GLY A 227 -9.11 8.86 9.33
C GLY A 227 -9.38 8.14 10.65
N PHE A 228 -10.57 7.59 10.82
CA PHE A 228 -10.96 6.81 11.98
C PHE A 228 -10.49 5.35 11.90
N LEU A 229 -10.02 4.78 13.00
CA LEU A 229 -9.72 3.36 13.14
C LEU A 229 -10.69 2.69 14.12
N LEU A 230 -11.15 1.47 13.82
CA LEU A 230 -11.85 0.61 14.77
C LEU A 230 -10.84 -0.24 15.51
N ALA A 231 -10.88 -0.18 16.84
CA ALA A 231 -10.00 -0.91 17.73
C ALA A 231 -10.74 -1.84 18.68
N CYS A 232 -10.17 -3.02 18.90
CA CYS A 232 -10.55 -3.96 19.93
C CYS A 232 -9.34 -4.79 20.36
N ASP A 233 -9.43 -5.50 21.48
CA ASP A 233 -8.40 -6.43 21.94
C ASP A 233 -8.16 -7.54 20.89
N ALA A 234 -6.92 -7.63 20.39
CA ALA A 234 -6.52 -8.62 19.38
C ALA A 234 -6.31 -10.03 19.95
N THR A 235 -6.20 -10.16 21.28
CA THR A 235 -6.08 -11.45 21.97
C THR A 235 -7.44 -12.09 22.25
N SER A 236 -8.52 -11.29 22.26
CA SER A 236 -9.88 -11.75 22.51
C SER A 236 -10.57 -12.22 21.23
N ALA A 237 -10.72 -13.54 21.06
CA ALA A 237 -11.47 -14.11 19.95
C ALA A 237 -12.91 -13.60 19.87
N THR A 238 -13.56 -13.39 21.02
CA THR A 238 -14.91 -12.84 21.10
C THR A 238 -14.97 -11.42 20.55
N ALA A 239 -14.08 -10.52 20.99
CA ALA A 239 -14.08 -9.14 20.52
C ALA A 239 -13.81 -9.04 19.01
N VAL A 240 -12.85 -9.83 18.51
CA VAL A 240 -12.53 -9.87 17.07
C VAL A 240 -13.72 -10.41 16.25
N LYS A 241 -14.38 -11.49 16.70
CA LYS A 241 -15.59 -12.02 16.03
C LYS A 241 -16.73 -11.01 16.02
N THR A 242 -16.97 -10.32 17.13
CA THR A 242 -17.97 -9.25 17.20
C THR A 242 -17.65 -8.12 16.21
N LEU A 243 -16.40 -7.69 16.13
CA LEU A 243 -15.98 -6.68 15.15
C LEU A 243 -16.22 -7.15 13.71
N ARG A 244 -15.86 -8.40 13.37
CA ARG A 244 -16.11 -8.99 12.04
C ARG A 244 -17.58 -9.01 11.67
N GLN A 245 -18.43 -9.48 12.60
CA GLN A 245 -19.87 -9.55 12.40
C GLN A 245 -20.46 -8.16 12.14
N ARG A 246 -20.13 -7.18 12.98
CA ARG A 246 -20.66 -5.81 12.86
C ARG A 246 -20.13 -5.09 11.60
N LYS A 247 -18.86 -5.29 11.23
CA LYS A 247 -18.25 -4.72 10.02
C LYS A 247 -18.65 -5.44 8.73
N LYS A 248 -19.36 -6.58 8.82
CA LYS A 248 -19.65 -7.49 7.69
C LYS A 248 -18.38 -7.91 6.94
N ARG A 249 -17.32 -8.24 7.71
CA ARG A 249 -15.99 -8.61 7.20
C ARG A 249 -15.56 -9.95 7.80
N SER A 250 -16.04 -11.04 7.21
CA SER A 250 -15.86 -12.43 7.64
C SER A 250 -14.39 -12.86 7.66
N SER A 251 -13.65 -12.72 6.56
CA SER A 251 -12.30 -13.32 6.47
C SER A 251 -11.16 -12.38 6.13
N LYS A 252 -11.41 -11.22 5.51
CA LYS A 252 -10.34 -10.27 5.13
C LYS A 252 -9.53 -9.90 6.39
N PRO A 253 -8.19 -10.07 6.39
CA PRO A 253 -7.37 -9.98 7.61
C PRO A 253 -7.41 -8.59 8.22
N PHE A 254 -7.29 -8.53 9.54
CA PHE A 254 -7.10 -7.30 10.28
C PHE A 254 -5.62 -7.05 10.55
N ALA A 255 -5.23 -5.78 10.53
CA ALA A 255 -3.94 -5.37 11.06
C ALA A 255 -4.03 -5.22 12.58
N ILE A 256 -2.92 -5.45 13.27
CA ILE A 256 -2.76 -5.19 14.70
C ILE A 256 -1.72 -4.13 14.94
N MET A 257 -1.91 -3.35 16.00
CA MET A 257 -0.91 -2.45 16.54
C MET A 257 -0.37 -3.02 17.85
N VAL A 258 0.96 -3.03 17.98
CA VAL A 258 1.69 -3.53 19.16
C VAL A 258 2.53 -2.41 19.76
N ALA A 259 2.72 -2.38 21.07
CA ALA A 259 3.31 -1.23 21.76
C ALA A 259 4.76 -0.93 21.34
N ASN A 260 5.54 -1.96 21.02
CA ASN A 260 6.95 -1.85 20.67
C ASN A 260 7.46 -3.07 19.88
N MET A 261 8.74 -3.04 19.50
CA MET A 261 9.39 -4.10 18.74
C MET A 261 9.49 -5.43 19.50
N ASP A 262 9.69 -5.38 20.83
CA ASP A 262 9.76 -6.59 21.65
C ASP A 262 8.42 -7.34 21.62
N GLU A 263 7.30 -6.62 21.66
CA GLU A 263 5.97 -7.22 21.46
C GLU A 263 5.77 -7.76 20.04
N ALA A 264 6.22 -7.06 19.00
CA ALA A 264 6.18 -7.60 17.64
C ALA A 264 6.92 -8.94 17.53
N LYS A 265 8.11 -9.05 18.13
CA LYS A 265 8.94 -10.26 18.18
C LYS A 265 8.32 -11.39 19.01
N ARG A 266 7.42 -11.09 19.95
CA ARG A 266 6.63 -12.13 20.66
C ARG A 266 5.61 -12.81 19.75
N HIS A 267 5.08 -12.11 18.74
CA HIS A 267 4.00 -12.63 17.90
C HIS A 267 4.47 -13.10 16.52
N CYS A 268 5.55 -12.52 15.98
CA CYS A 268 6.02 -12.80 14.62
C CYS A 268 7.50 -13.18 14.58
N CYS A 269 7.90 -13.90 13.54
CA CYS A 269 9.30 -13.96 13.12
C CYS A 269 9.61 -12.66 12.38
N VAL A 270 10.62 -11.92 12.83
CA VAL A 270 10.95 -10.59 12.33
C VAL A 270 12.38 -10.59 11.80
N SER A 271 12.54 -10.36 10.52
CA SER A 271 13.84 -10.14 9.85
C SER A 271 14.38 -8.74 10.12
N SER A 272 15.66 -8.52 9.80
CA SER A 272 16.31 -7.22 10.00
C SER A 272 15.65 -6.09 9.19
N GLN A 273 15.15 -6.40 7.98
CA GLN A 273 14.50 -5.41 7.11
C GLN A 273 13.06 -5.15 7.53
N GLU A 274 12.33 -6.15 8.01
CA GLU A 274 11.00 -5.96 8.59
C GLU A 274 11.07 -5.06 9.84
N GLU A 275 12.09 -5.26 10.69
CA GLU A 275 12.33 -4.40 11.86
C GLU A 275 12.66 -2.96 11.45
N LYS A 276 13.56 -2.76 10.46
CA LYS A 276 13.86 -1.43 9.89
C LYS A 276 12.62 -0.76 9.31
N LEU A 277 11.76 -1.52 8.62
CA LEU A 277 10.55 -1.00 8.00
C LEU A 277 9.50 -0.62 9.04
N LEU A 278 9.28 -1.45 10.06
CA LEU A 278 8.36 -1.15 11.16
C LEU A 278 8.76 0.08 11.97
N THR A 279 10.07 0.24 12.22
CA THR A 279 10.63 1.36 12.99
C THR A 279 10.91 2.61 12.13
N SER A 280 10.67 2.51 10.83
CA SER A 280 10.86 3.63 9.91
C SER A 280 9.93 4.80 10.24
N PRO A 281 10.29 6.03 9.86
CA PRO A 281 9.39 7.19 9.97
C PRO A 281 8.05 6.99 9.25
N GLN A 282 8.02 6.11 8.24
CA GLN A 282 6.80 5.76 7.52
C GLN A 282 5.84 4.93 8.38
N SER A 283 6.37 4.03 9.23
CA SER A 283 5.61 3.14 10.11
C SER A 283 4.38 2.50 9.42
N PRO A 284 4.57 1.75 8.32
CA PRO A 284 3.48 1.04 7.64
C PRO A 284 3.01 -0.18 8.44
N ILE A 285 1.93 -0.80 7.97
CA ILE A 285 1.60 -2.19 8.30
C ILE A 285 2.59 -3.08 7.55
N VAL A 286 3.26 -3.98 8.25
CA VAL A 286 4.18 -4.96 7.66
C VAL A 286 3.59 -6.36 7.84
N LEU A 287 3.49 -7.13 6.74
CA LEU A 287 3.01 -8.52 6.80
C LEU A 287 4.18 -9.45 7.16
N MET A 288 4.17 -9.97 8.39
CA MET A 288 5.25 -10.80 8.93
C MET A 288 4.77 -12.21 9.25
N LYS A 289 5.69 -13.18 9.22
CA LYS A 289 5.38 -14.59 9.47
C LYS A 289 4.91 -14.77 10.92
N TRP A 290 3.69 -15.26 11.07
CA TRP A 290 3.02 -15.41 12.36
C TRP A 290 3.53 -16.64 13.10
N LYS A 291 3.96 -16.47 14.36
CA LYS A 291 4.37 -17.59 15.23
C LYS A 291 3.17 -18.40 15.71
N ASN A 292 3.41 -19.70 15.94
CA ASN A 292 2.37 -20.63 16.36
C ASN A 292 1.91 -20.45 17.81
N ASP A 293 2.80 -19.98 18.68
CA ASP A 293 2.61 -19.74 20.12
C ASP A 293 2.15 -18.31 20.45
N SER A 294 1.85 -17.50 19.44
CA SER A 294 1.35 -16.14 19.61
C SER A 294 0.00 -16.12 20.37
N SER A 295 -0.14 -15.20 21.33
CA SER A 295 -1.42 -14.97 22.05
C SER A 295 -2.47 -14.19 21.26
N ILE A 296 -2.14 -13.65 20.08
CA ILE A 296 -3.10 -13.03 19.17
C ILE A 296 -4.12 -14.08 18.68
N SER A 297 -5.40 -13.73 18.70
CA SER A 297 -6.47 -14.62 18.22
C SER A 297 -6.32 -14.94 16.73
N ARG A 298 -6.49 -16.22 16.38
CA ARG A 298 -6.50 -16.68 14.97
C ARG A 298 -7.61 -16.04 14.12
N GLU A 299 -8.63 -15.50 14.77
CA GLU A 299 -9.70 -14.73 14.11
C GLU A 299 -9.20 -13.41 13.51
N VAL A 300 -8.01 -12.90 13.90
CA VAL A 300 -7.45 -11.68 13.31
C VAL A 300 -7.10 -11.87 11.83
N ALA A 301 -6.57 -13.03 11.47
CA ALA A 301 -6.20 -13.39 10.10
C ALA A 301 -6.48 -14.89 9.86
N PRO A 302 -7.76 -15.27 9.70
CA PRO A 302 -8.16 -16.68 9.59
C PRO A 302 -7.52 -17.32 8.35
N ASN A 303 -7.07 -18.57 8.49
CA ASN A 303 -6.40 -19.36 7.45
C ASN A 303 -5.06 -18.79 6.93
N LEU A 304 -4.56 -17.70 7.52
CA LEU A 304 -3.30 -17.08 7.10
C LEU A 304 -2.14 -17.40 8.04
N LYS A 305 -0.95 -17.51 7.45
CA LYS A 305 0.33 -17.67 8.17
C LYS A 305 1.06 -16.35 8.40
N TYR A 306 0.52 -15.25 7.90
CA TYR A 306 1.09 -13.92 8.03
C TYR A 306 0.15 -13.02 8.81
N LEU A 307 0.73 -12.13 9.59
CA LEU A 307 0.02 -11.15 10.40
C LEU A 307 0.44 -9.74 9.97
N GLY A 308 -0.53 -8.86 9.73
CA GLY A 308 -0.26 -7.45 9.50
C GLY A 308 -0.01 -6.75 10.83
N VAL A 309 1.20 -6.27 11.05
CA VAL A 309 1.59 -5.60 12.29
C VAL A 309 2.04 -4.17 12.00
N MET A 310 1.66 -3.23 12.84
CA MET A 310 2.16 -1.85 12.83
C MET A 310 2.60 -1.42 14.23
N LEU A 311 3.49 -0.43 14.30
CA LEU A 311 3.83 0.26 15.54
C LEU A 311 2.98 1.54 15.73
N PRO A 312 2.85 2.04 16.98
CA PRO A 312 2.26 3.32 17.25
C PRO A 312 2.99 4.42 16.49
N TYR A 313 2.25 5.15 15.66
CA TYR A 313 2.80 6.24 14.85
C TYR A 313 2.36 7.64 15.32
N THR A 314 1.34 7.75 16.17
CA THR A 314 0.90 9.02 16.77
C THR A 314 1.12 9.03 18.28
N PRO A 315 1.21 10.21 18.94
CA PRO A 315 1.31 10.26 20.40
C PRO A 315 0.10 9.66 21.09
N LEU A 316 -1.10 9.80 20.51
CA LEU A 316 -2.32 9.13 20.96
C LEU A 316 -2.14 7.60 20.98
N HIS A 317 -1.63 7.02 19.89
CA HIS A 317 -1.40 5.57 19.80
C HIS A 317 -0.38 5.11 20.84
N HIS A 318 0.73 5.84 21.04
CA HIS A 318 1.73 5.48 22.05
C HIS A 318 1.13 5.43 23.46
N MET A 319 0.31 6.41 23.83
CA MET A 319 -0.34 6.42 25.14
C MET A 319 -1.40 5.34 25.26
N LEU A 320 -2.25 5.18 24.24
CA LEU A 320 -3.32 4.19 24.26
C LEU A 320 -2.76 2.78 24.42
N LEU A 321 -1.76 2.40 23.63
CA LEU A 321 -1.14 1.06 23.72
C LEU A 321 -0.41 0.87 25.04
N ARG A 322 0.28 1.91 25.56
CA ARG A 322 0.94 1.86 26.87
C ARG A 322 -0.05 1.65 28.01
N ASP A 323 -1.15 2.40 28.04
CA ASP A 323 -2.16 2.31 29.09
C ASP A 323 -2.98 1.02 28.96
N THR A 324 -3.20 0.54 27.73
CA THR A 324 -3.95 -0.69 27.45
C THR A 324 -3.12 -1.93 27.76
N GLY A 325 -1.82 -1.94 27.47
CA GLY A 325 -0.94 -3.07 27.76
C GLY A 325 -1.32 -4.36 27.02
N LEU A 326 -2.06 -4.26 25.92
CA LEU A 326 -2.48 -5.37 25.06
C LEU A 326 -2.33 -4.95 23.59
N PRO A 327 -2.06 -5.89 22.68
CA PRO A 327 -2.10 -5.65 21.24
C PRO A 327 -3.54 -5.39 20.79
N LEU A 328 -3.73 -4.41 19.93
CA LEU A 328 -5.05 -3.98 19.47
C LEU A 328 -5.22 -4.26 17.98
N VAL A 329 -6.38 -4.75 17.57
CA VAL A 329 -6.79 -4.65 16.17
C VAL A 329 -6.87 -3.17 15.81
N MET A 330 -6.37 -2.79 14.64
CA MET A 330 -6.49 -1.45 14.08
C MET A 330 -6.91 -1.57 12.62
N THR A 331 -8.21 -1.44 12.36
CA THR A 331 -8.78 -1.50 11.01
C THR A 331 -9.48 -0.20 10.65
N SER A 332 -9.60 0.12 9.37
CA SER A 332 -10.27 1.32 8.88
C SER A 332 -11.69 1.49 9.44
N GLY A 333 -12.06 2.71 9.81
CA GLY A 333 -13.36 3.10 10.36
C GLY A 333 -14.39 3.37 9.28
N ASN A 334 -14.83 2.32 8.61
CA ASN A 334 -15.85 2.34 7.56
C ASN A 334 -16.65 1.05 7.55
N LEU A 335 -17.84 1.10 6.93
CA LEU A 335 -18.52 -0.10 6.47
C LEU A 335 -17.76 -0.65 5.25
N SER A 336 -17.68 -1.98 5.11
CA SER A 336 -16.81 -2.66 4.14
C SER A 336 -16.76 -1.98 2.76
N GLU A 337 -15.55 -1.71 2.27
CA GLU A 337 -15.24 -1.09 0.95
C GLU A 337 -15.68 0.37 0.72
N GLU A 338 -16.22 1.07 1.72
CA GLU A 338 -16.37 2.54 1.68
C GLU A 338 -15.06 3.27 2.05
N PRO A 339 -14.86 4.54 1.63
CA PRO A 339 -13.76 5.37 2.13
C PRO A 339 -13.79 5.51 3.65
N ILE A 340 -12.61 5.54 4.27
CA ILE A 340 -12.44 5.71 5.71
C ILE A 340 -13.04 7.05 6.14
N ALA A 341 -13.88 7.02 7.18
CA ALA A 341 -14.49 8.24 7.72
C ALA A 341 -13.41 9.16 8.31
N LYS A 342 -13.58 10.47 8.17
CA LYS A 342 -12.61 11.47 8.66
C LYS A 342 -13.23 12.51 9.60
N ASP A 343 -14.52 12.79 9.45
CA ASP A 343 -15.23 13.82 10.21
C ASP A 343 -15.96 13.22 11.44
N ASN A 344 -16.06 14.00 12.52
CA ASN A 344 -16.67 13.50 13.77
C ASN A 344 -18.17 13.21 13.59
N ASP A 345 -18.90 14.09 12.92
CA ASP A 345 -20.33 13.93 12.70
C ASP A 345 -20.64 12.81 11.70
N GLU A 346 -19.71 12.56 10.77
CA GLU A 346 -19.79 11.44 9.84
C GLU A 346 -19.67 10.11 10.58
N VAL A 347 -18.66 9.95 11.44
CA VAL A 347 -18.41 8.68 12.12
C VAL A 347 -19.53 8.32 13.09
N LEU A 348 -20.12 9.32 13.76
CA LEU A 348 -21.25 9.14 14.68
C LEU A 348 -22.56 8.83 13.95
N ARG A 349 -22.65 9.06 12.64
CA ARG A 349 -23.78 8.60 11.81
C ARG A 349 -23.54 7.21 11.23
N ARG A 350 -22.32 6.93 10.75
CA ARG A 350 -21.99 5.71 10.00
C ARG A 350 -21.69 4.49 10.89
N LEU A 351 -20.98 4.68 12.00
CA LEU A 351 -20.44 3.56 12.80
C LEU A 351 -21.14 3.20 14.14
N PRO A 352 -22.27 3.78 14.59
CA PRO A 352 -22.93 3.36 15.85
C PRO A 352 -23.31 1.87 15.91
N GLY A 353 -23.56 1.24 14.76
CA GLY A 353 -23.81 -0.21 14.67
C GLY A 353 -22.55 -1.08 14.78
N ILE A 354 -21.36 -0.47 14.79
CA ILE A 354 -20.07 -1.16 14.82
C ILE A 354 -19.33 -0.88 16.12
N ALA A 355 -19.02 0.40 16.39
CA ALA A 355 -18.28 0.82 17.58
C ALA A 355 -19.21 1.04 18.77
N ASP A 356 -18.78 0.60 19.95
CA ASP A 356 -19.48 0.88 21.21
C ASP A 356 -19.19 2.31 21.71
N TYR A 357 -17.98 2.82 21.43
CA TYR A 357 -17.49 4.14 21.86
C TYR A 357 -16.62 4.80 20.80
N PHE A 358 -16.45 6.12 20.91
CA PHE A 358 -15.71 6.94 19.96
C PHE A 358 -14.76 7.87 20.71
N LEU A 359 -13.46 7.68 20.50
CA LEU A 359 -12.39 8.55 20.95
C LEU A 359 -12.07 9.57 19.84
N ILE A 360 -12.67 10.76 19.93
CA ILE A 360 -12.63 11.82 18.93
C ILE A 360 -11.73 12.99 19.37
N HIS A 361 -11.40 13.86 18.42
CA HIS A 361 -10.75 15.15 18.70
C HIS A 361 -11.20 16.25 17.74
N ASN A 362 -10.94 17.49 18.14
CA ASN A 362 -11.32 18.71 17.42
C ASN A 362 -10.25 19.23 16.43
N ARG A 363 -9.16 18.49 16.18
CA ARG A 363 -8.34 18.72 14.97
C ARG A 363 -8.99 18.06 13.77
N ASP A 364 -9.27 18.83 12.74
CA ASP A 364 -9.83 18.29 11.50
C ASP A 364 -8.78 17.51 10.70
N ILE A 365 -9.27 16.51 9.98
CA ILE A 365 -8.52 15.74 8.98
C ILE A 365 -9.02 16.26 7.63
N TYR A 366 -8.14 16.97 6.93
CA TYR A 366 -8.48 17.57 5.64
C TYR A 366 -8.43 16.53 4.52
N SER A 367 -7.33 15.79 4.45
CA SER A 367 -7.12 14.74 3.45
C SER A 367 -7.20 13.37 4.09
N CYS A 368 -7.97 12.47 3.48
CA CYS A 368 -8.23 11.13 3.97
C CYS A 368 -7.14 10.16 3.51
N TYR A 369 -6.52 9.43 4.45
CA TYR A 369 -5.41 8.51 4.17
C TYR A 369 -5.55 7.22 4.96
N ASP A 370 -5.66 6.10 4.23
CA ASP A 370 -5.48 4.76 4.76
C ASP A 370 -4.04 4.52 5.26
N ASP A 371 -3.87 3.51 6.12
CA ASP A 371 -2.56 2.99 6.48
C ASP A 371 -1.93 2.24 5.29
N SER A 372 -0.66 2.55 4.99
CA SER A 372 0.12 1.82 3.99
C SER A 372 0.40 0.39 4.45
N VAL A 373 0.45 -0.55 3.50
CA VAL A 373 0.74 -1.97 3.75
C VAL A 373 1.94 -2.38 2.91
N ALA A 374 2.90 -3.05 3.53
CA ALA A 374 4.13 -3.49 2.90
C ALA A 374 4.47 -4.93 3.26
N ILE A 375 5.23 -5.56 2.38
CA ILE A 375 5.91 -6.83 2.62
C ILE A 375 7.41 -6.63 2.41
N VAL A 376 8.21 -7.50 3.02
CA VAL A 376 9.64 -7.58 2.70
C VAL A 376 9.85 -8.87 1.95
N GLU A 377 10.42 -8.77 0.75
CA GLU A 377 10.76 -9.92 -0.07
C GLU A 377 12.17 -9.78 -0.65
N ARG A 378 12.98 -10.84 -0.53
CA ARG A 378 14.42 -10.81 -0.86
C ARG A 378 15.17 -9.60 -0.27
N GLU A 379 14.95 -9.30 1.01
CA GLU A 379 15.50 -8.12 1.71
C GLU A 379 15.02 -6.75 1.19
N VAL A 380 14.07 -6.71 0.24
CA VAL A 380 13.55 -5.48 -0.36
C VAL A 380 12.09 -5.24 0.07
N PRO A 381 11.77 -4.07 0.64
CA PRO A 381 10.40 -3.68 0.89
C PRO A 381 9.61 -3.49 -0.41
N GLN A 382 8.41 -4.06 -0.47
CA GLN A 382 7.45 -3.87 -1.55
C GLN A 382 6.11 -3.41 -0.98
N LEU A 383 5.52 -2.38 -1.57
CA LEU A 383 4.20 -1.92 -1.16
C LEU A 383 3.11 -2.81 -1.73
N VAL A 384 2.19 -3.23 -0.86
CA VAL A 384 0.90 -3.82 -1.24
C VAL A 384 -0.15 -2.72 -1.37
N ARG A 385 -0.03 -1.68 -0.53
CA ARG A 385 -0.87 -0.49 -0.54
C ARG A 385 -0.02 0.74 -0.26
N ARG A 386 -0.01 1.68 -1.21
CA ARG A 386 0.63 2.99 -1.09
C ARG A 386 -0.38 4.03 -0.58
N ALA A 387 -0.22 4.49 0.64
CA ALA A 387 -1.10 5.50 1.25
C ALA A 387 -0.33 6.38 2.25
N ARG A 388 -0.70 6.37 3.55
CA ARG A 388 -0.06 7.17 4.61
C ARG A 388 1.46 7.00 4.63
N SER A 389 2.15 8.12 4.79
CA SER A 389 3.60 8.24 4.87
C SER A 389 4.38 7.99 3.56
N TYR A 390 3.70 7.67 2.46
CA TYR A 390 4.30 7.53 1.14
C TYR A 390 3.73 8.55 0.16
N ALA A 391 2.40 8.58 -0.01
CA ALA A 391 1.73 9.66 -0.73
C ALA A 391 1.72 10.94 0.14
N PRO A 392 1.84 12.14 -0.46
CA PRO A 392 1.83 12.43 -1.90
C PRO A 392 3.24 12.51 -2.51
N TYR A 393 4.29 12.02 -1.84
CA TYR A 393 5.66 12.14 -2.36
C TYR A 393 5.73 11.45 -3.74
N PRO A 394 6.32 12.08 -4.77
CA PRO A 394 6.24 11.54 -6.13
C PRO A 394 7.20 10.36 -6.36
N VAL A 395 6.91 9.59 -7.41
CA VAL A 395 7.89 8.74 -8.08
C VAL A 395 8.71 9.61 -9.03
N HIS A 396 10.03 9.48 -8.98
CA HIS A 396 10.94 10.21 -9.86
C HIS A 396 11.06 9.51 -11.21
N LEU A 397 10.87 10.28 -12.28
CA LEU A 397 11.00 9.85 -13.66
C LEU A 397 12.38 10.21 -14.21
N THR A 398 12.85 9.44 -15.19
CA THR A 398 14.11 9.68 -15.91
C THR A 398 13.98 10.70 -17.05
N PHE A 399 12.74 11.11 -17.34
CA PHE A 399 12.40 12.05 -18.40
C PHE A 399 11.42 13.11 -17.88
N LYS A 400 11.34 14.21 -18.62
CA LYS A 400 10.35 15.27 -18.37
C LYS A 400 8.99 14.86 -18.93
N ALA A 401 8.03 14.61 -18.05
CA ALA A 401 6.67 14.28 -18.38
C ALA A 401 5.82 15.53 -18.70
N LYS A 402 4.85 15.35 -19.61
CA LYS A 402 3.74 16.29 -19.81
C LYS A 402 2.84 16.32 -18.57
N GLN A 403 1.89 17.24 -18.52
CA GLN A 403 0.88 17.26 -17.46
C GLN A 403 -0.23 16.26 -17.78
N ILE A 404 -0.19 15.08 -17.17
CA ILE A 404 -1.10 13.96 -17.46
C ILE A 404 -1.81 13.52 -16.20
N LEU A 405 -3.09 13.19 -16.31
CA LEU A 405 -3.86 12.44 -15.31
C LEU A 405 -4.03 10.99 -15.78
N GLY A 406 -3.42 10.03 -15.08
CA GLY A 406 -3.76 8.61 -15.17
C GLY A 406 -4.86 8.28 -14.16
N CYS A 407 -6.03 7.85 -14.62
CA CYS A 407 -7.21 7.64 -13.77
C CYS A 407 -7.19 6.34 -12.95
N GLY A 408 -6.32 5.40 -13.29
CA GLY A 408 -6.20 4.09 -12.62
C GLY A 408 -7.17 3.04 -13.15
N ALA A 409 -7.29 1.95 -12.38
CA ALA A 409 -8.22 0.84 -12.62
C ALA A 409 -9.44 0.94 -11.68
N GLU A 410 -10.36 -0.03 -11.72
CA GLU A 410 -11.53 -0.05 -10.83
C GLU A 410 -11.17 -0.47 -9.39
N MET A 411 -10.37 -1.53 -9.24
CA MET A 411 -10.02 -2.06 -7.93
C MET A 411 -8.76 -1.39 -7.39
N LYS A 412 -8.67 -1.26 -6.07
CA LYS A 412 -7.54 -0.71 -5.32
C LYS A 412 -7.00 0.60 -5.91
N ASN A 413 -7.90 1.42 -6.46
CA ASN A 413 -7.60 2.53 -7.33
C ASN A 413 -6.62 3.51 -6.67
N THR A 414 -5.72 4.03 -7.52
CA THR A 414 -4.99 5.27 -7.34
C THR A 414 -5.14 6.05 -8.64
N PHE A 415 -5.00 7.38 -8.59
CA PHE A 415 -4.72 8.17 -9.77
C PHE A 415 -3.27 8.66 -9.76
N CYS A 416 -2.77 9.11 -10.91
CA CYS A 416 -1.43 9.66 -11.05
C CYS A 416 -1.48 10.98 -11.79
N LEU A 417 -0.89 12.04 -11.21
CA LEU A 417 -0.66 13.30 -11.91
C LEU A 417 0.83 13.45 -12.21
N THR A 418 1.17 13.92 -13.40
CA THR A 418 2.57 14.11 -13.80
C THR A 418 2.88 15.58 -14.04
N LYS A 419 4.11 15.99 -13.73
CA LYS A 419 4.66 17.31 -14.03
C LYS A 419 6.18 17.27 -13.88
N ASP A 420 6.87 17.90 -14.82
CA ASP A 420 8.34 17.89 -14.88
C ASP A 420 8.86 16.44 -14.79
N ASN A 421 9.76 16.12 -13.86
CA ASN A 421 10.34 14.77 -13.74
C ASN A 421 9.63 13.92 -12.67
N TYR A 422 8.35 14.19 -12.40
CA TYR A 422 7.63 13.60 -11.27
C TYR A 422 6.29 13.00 -11.67
N ALA A 423 5.99 11.86 -11.06
CA ALA A 423 4.69 11.21 -11.05
C ALA A 423 4.12 11.17 -9.63
N PHE A 424 3.12 12.01 -9.37
CA PHE A 424 2.37 12.09 -8.12
C PHE A 424 1.27 11.03 -8.10
N VAL A 425 1.64 9.81 -7.73
CA VAL A 425 0.68 8.73 -7.46
C VAL A 425 -0.05 9.03 -6.15
N SER A 426 -1.38 9.04 -6.20
CA SER A 426 -2.24 9.33 -5.05
C SER A 426 -2.07 8.30 -3.94
N GLN A 427 -2.64 8.60 -2.77
CA GLN A 427 -2.94 7.55 -1.81
C GLN A 427 -3.96 6.56 -2.40
N HIS A 428 -3.99 5.35 -1.85
CA HIS A 428 -5.05 4.38 -2.10
C HIS A 428 -6.42 5.02 -1.87
N ILE A 429 -7.24 5.03 -2.93
CA ILE A 429 -8.60 5.57 -2.91
C ILE A 429 -9.60 4.50 -2.48
N GLY A 430 -9.38 3.25 -2.93
CA GLY A 430 -10.26 2.11 -2.65
C GLY A 430 -10.78 1.47 -3.93
N ASP A 431 -11.81 0.63 -3.81
CA ASP A 431 -12.48 0.02 -4.95
C ASP A 431 -13.57 0.99 -5.46
N MET A 432 -13.51 1.35 -6.74
CA MET A 432 -14.36 2.36 -7.38
C MET A 432 -15.78 1.81 -7.67
N GLU A 433 -16.46 1.27 -6.66
CA GLU A 433 -17.75 0.58 -6.85
C GLU A 433 -18.99 1.42 -6.44
N ASN A 434 -18.77 2.57 -5.80
CA ASN A 434 -19.83 3.39 -5.22
C ASN A 434 -19.59 4.90 -5.37
N ILE A 435 -20.64 5.68 -5.15
CA ILE A 435 -20.64 7.13 -5.34
C ILE A 435 -19.72 7.84 -4.34
N GLU A 436 -19.66 7.34 -3.10
CA GLU A 436 -18.83 7.89 -2.03
C GLU A 436 -17.34 7.82 -2.41
N THR A 437 -16.91 6.71 -3.02
CA THR A 437 -15.54 6.53 -3.49
C THR A 437 -15.26 7.42 -4.70
N LEU A 438 -16.21 7.57 -5.64
CA LEU A 438 -16.07 8.46 -6.78
C LEU A 438 -15.98 9.95 -6.37
N GLU A 439 -16.77 10.38 -5.39
CA GLU A 439 -16.68 11.73 -4.81
C GLU A 439 -15.33 11.95 -4.09
N HIS A 440 -14.86 10.95 -3.34
CA HIS A 440 -13.55 10.98 -2.73
C HIS A 440 -12.41 11.06 -3.77
N PHE A 441 -12.52 10.30 -4.86
CA PHE A 441 -11.59 10.32 -5.99
C PHE A 441 -11.53 11.72 -6.62
N ASN A 442 -12.67 12.29 -7.01
CA ASN A 442 -12.74 13.59 -7.67
C ASN A 442 -12.24 14.74 -6.79
N SER A 443 -12.63 14.76 -5.50
CA SER A 443 -12.17 15.77 -4.55
C SER A 443 -10.66 15.67 -4.29
N THR A 444 -10.11 14.46 -4.26
CA THR A 444 -8.67 14.25 -4.11
C THR A 444 -7.88 14.66 -5.35
N ILE A 445 -8.37 14.38 -6.57
CA ILE A 445 -7.76 14.89 -7.81
C ILE A 445 -7.72 16.42 -7.78
N SER A 446 -8.84 17.05 -7.45
CA SER A 446 -8.95 18.51 -7.37
C SER A 446 -7.96 19.10 -6.36
N LEU A 447 -7.76 18.42 -5.23
CA LEU A 447 -6.76 18.80 -4.23
C LEU A 447 -5.34 18.70 -4.79
N TYR A 448 -4.97 17.58 -5.41
CA TYR A 448 -3.62 17.39 -5.96
C TYR A 448 -3.33 18.39 -7.09
N LYS A 449 -4.29 18.62 -8.00
CA LYS A 449 -4.18 19.65 -9.05
C LYS A 449 -3.86 21.01 -8.46
N ARG A 450 -4.58 21.42 -7.41
CA ARG A 450 -4.37 22.70 -6.73
C ARG A 450 -3.01 22.77 -6.04
N LEU A 451 -2.66 21.76 -5.23
CA LEU A 451 -1.44 21.75 -4.42
C LEU A 451 -0.16 21.69 -5.27
N PHE A 452 -0.17 20.92 -6.35
CA PHE A 452 0.99 20.75 -7.24
C PHE A 452 0.95 21.66 -8.47
N ARG A 453 -0.11 22.47 -8.61
CA ARG A 453 -0.34 23.38 -9.74
C ARG A 453 -0.25 22.63 -11.07
N ILE A 454 -1.05 21.57 -11.19
CA ILE A 454 -1.11 20.68 -12.36
C ILE A 454 -2.45 20.86 -13.04
N GLU A 455 -2.43 21.22 -14.31
CA GLU A 455 -3.59 21.22 -15.20
C GLU A 455 -3.35 20.17 -16.29
N PRO A 456 -3.96 18.98 -16.17
CA PRO A 456 -3.74 17.89 -17.12
C PRO A 456 -4.18 18.27 -18.54
N GLU A 457 -3.24 18.14 -19.47
CA GLU A 457 -3.47 18.28 -20.91
C GLU A 457 -3.90 16.95 -21.54
N ILE A 458 -3.57 15.85 -20.87
CA ILE A 458 -3.86 14.47 -21.30
C ILE A 458 -4.52 13.73 -20.13
N ILE A 459 -5.55 12.95 -20.42
CA ILE A 459 -6.18 12.04 -19.47
C ILE A 459 -6.06 10.62 -20.02
N ALA A 460 -5.37 9.78 -19.26
CA ALA A 460 -5.16 8.37 -19.54
C ALA A 460 -6.07 7.51 -18.67
N TYR A 461 -6.70 6.50 -19.26
CA TYR A 461 -7.67 5.63 -18.58
C TYR A 461 -7.61 4.20 -19.13
N ASP A 462 -8.20 3.25 -18.40
CA ASP A 462 -8.21 1.84 -18.79
C ASP A 462 -9.09 1.61 -20.03
N LEU A 463 -8.79 0.58 -20.84
CA LEU A 463 -9.65 0.19 -21.95
C LEU A 463 -11.06 -0.22 -21.52
N HIS A 464 -11.25 -0.62 -20.27
CA HIS A 464 -12.55 -1.08 -19.79
C HIS A 464 -13.58 0.07 -19.79
N PRO A 465 -14.66 -0.02 -20.60
CA PRO A 465 -15.59 1.10 -20.78
C PRO A 465 -16.47 1.34 -19.56
N ASP A 466 -16.73 0.31 -18.75
CA ASP A 466 -17.66 0.42 -17.62
C ASP A 466 -17.05 0.88 -16.30
N TYR A 467 -15.72 0.95 -16.20
CA TYR A 467 -15.05 1.42 -14.98
C TYR A 467 -15.47 2.85 -14.65
N LEU A 468 -15.72 3.14 -13.37
CA LEU A 468 -16.07 4.50 -12.94
C LEU A 468 -14.91 5.47 -13.22
N ALA A 469 -13.66 5.02 -13.09
CA ALA A 469 -12.48 5.80 -13.46
C ALA A 469 -12.45 6.14 -14.96
N THR A 470 -12.86 5.21 -15.83
CA THR A 470 -12.98 5.43 -17.29
C THR A 470 -14.11 6.40 -17.62
N LYS A 471 -15.29 6.23 -17.01
CA LYS A 471 -16.42 7.14 -17.18
C LYS A 471 -16.07 8.55 -16.74
N TYR A 472 -15.41 8.70 -15.60
CA TYR A 472 -14.89 9.98 -15.13
C TYR A 472 -13.96 10.66 -16.15
N ALA A 473 -13.02 9.89 -16.74
CA ALA A 473 -12.12 10.41 -17.77
C ALA A 473 -12.87 10.91 -19.01
N GLN A 474 -13.87 10.15 -19.47
CA GLN A 474 -14.70 10.50 -20.62
C GLN A 474 -15.54 11.74 -20.35
N GLU A 475 -16.18 11.82 -19.18
CA GLU A 475 -16.96 12.99 -18.75
C GLU A 475 -16.10 14.26 -18.71
N LEU A 476 -14.86 14.18 -18.21
CA LEU A 476 -13.92 15.31 -18.24
C LEU A 476 -13.56 15.75 -19.67
N GLY A 477 -13.41 14.80 -20.60
CA GLY A 477 -13.18 15.10 -22.02
C GLY A 477 -14.36 15.81 -22.70
N ASP A 478 -15.58 15.45 -22.32
CA ASP A 478 -16.82 16.02 -22.88
C ASP A 478 -17.18 17.39 -22.27
N SER A 479 -16.83 17.61 -21.00
CA SER A 479 -17.17 18.81 -20.22
C SER A 479 -16.40 20.08 -20.62
N GLY A 480 -15.33 19.96 -21.42
CA GLY A 480 -14.51 21.09 -21.88
C GLY A 480 -15.17 21.95 -22.97
N ARG A 481 -16.32 22.57 -22.68
CA ARG A 481 -17.01 23.55 -23.55
C ARG A 481 -16.75 25.02 -23.16
N GLY A 482 -15.68 25.32 -22.41
CA GLY A 482 -15.30 26.68 -21.97
C GLY A 482 -13.99 27.21 -22.58
N GLU A 483 -13.42 28.27 -22.01
CA GLU A 483 -12.17 28.95 -22.46
C GLU A 483 -10.89 28.10 -22.33
N HIS A 484 -10.95 26.91 -21.75
CA HIS A 484 -9.83 25.99 -21.63
C HIS A 484 -9.85 24.92 -22.74
N ALA A 485 -8.68 24.60 -23.29
CA ALA A 485 -8.52 23.53 -24.27
C ALA A 485 -8.98 22.18 -23.69
N ARG A 486 -9.68 21.38 -24.50
CA ARG A 486 -10.10 20.03 -24.11
C ARG A 486 -8.88 19.13 -23.91
N PRO A 487 -8.83 18.35 -22.82
CA PRO A 487 -7.74 17.39 -22.63
C PRO A 487 -7.83 16.26 -23.67
N TYR A 488 -6.68 15.74 -24.09
CA TYR A 488 -6.61 14.59 -24.99
C TYR A 488 -6.82 13.30 -24.21
N LEU A 489 -7.75 12.47 -24.69
CA LEU A 489 -8.12 11.20 -24.05
C LEU A 489 -7.30 10.04 -24.64
N ILE A 490 -6.61 9.28 -23.79
CA ILE A 490 -5.78 8.13 -24.20
C ILE A 490 -6.21 6.86 -23.46
N PRO A 491 -6.82 5.90 -24.18
CA PRO A 491 -7.03 4.58 -23.60
C PRO A 491 -5.71 3.80 -23.53
N VAL A 492 -5.43 3.18 -22.38
CA VAL A 492 -4.24 2.37 -22.15
C VAL A 492 -4.66 0.97 -21.72
N GLN A 493 -4.02 -0.05 -22.32
CA GLN A 493 -4.31 -1.44 -22.00
C GLN A 493 -3.81 -1.78 -20.58
N HIS A 494 -4.67 -2.44 -19.81
CA HIS A 494 -4.45 -2.74 -18.38
C HIS A 494 -3.10 -3.42 -18.08
N HIS A 495 -2.77 -4.49 -18.81
CA HIS A 495 -1.57 -5.28 -18.58
C HIS A 495 -0.30 -4.56 -19.06
N HIS A 496 -0.40 -3.74 -20.11
CA HIS A 496 0.66 -2.84 -20.54
C HIS A 496 0.93 -1.78 -19.47
N ALA A 497 -0.10 -1.21 -18.84
CA ALA A 497 0.06 -0.30 -17.70
C ALA A 497 0.73 -0.98 -16.48
N HIS A 498 0.41 -2.25 -16.19
CA HIS A 498 1.13 -3.05 -15.18
C HIS A 498 2.64 -3.12 -15.48
N ILE A 499 3.02 -3.43 -16.72
CA ILE A 499 4.43 -3.52 -17.10
C ILE A 499 5.11 -2.15 -17.11
N ALA A 500 4.47 -1.13 -17.68
CA ALA A 500 5.00 0.23 -17.75
C ALA A 500 5.21 0.85 -16.35
N SER A 501 4.32 0.56 -15.39
CA SER A 501 4.50 1.00 -14.00
C SER A 501 5.71 0.34 -13.33
N CYS A 502 5.93 -0.97 -13.54
CA CYS A 502 7.11 -1.68 -13.06
C CYS A 502 8.41 -1.10 -13.65
N MET A 503 8.40 -0.81 -14.95
CA MET A 503 9.50 -0.18 -15.66
C MET A 503 9.80 1.22 -15.11
N ALA A 504 8.78 2.05 -14.91
CA ALA A 504 8.94 3.41 -14.35
C ALA A 504 9.46 3.39 -12.91
N ASP A 505 8.97 2.48 -12.06
CA ASP A 505 9.46 2.34 -10.68
C ASP A 505 10.94 1.90 -10.62
N ASN A 506 11.41 1.16 -11.63
CA ASN A 506 12.79 0.73 -11.75
C ASN A 506 13.66 1.60 -12.68
N ARG A 507 13.11 2.67 -13.28
CA ARG A 507 13.81 3.59 -14.19
C ARG A 507 14.40 2.90 -15.43
N ILE A 508 13.60 2.02 -16.05
CA ILE A 508 13.99 1.24 -17.23
C ILE A 508 13.24 1.76 -18.45
N GLU A 509 13.97 2.24 -19.46
CA GLU A 509 13.35 2.73 -20.70
C GLU A 509 13.47 1.73 -21.86
N SER A 510 14.39 0.77 -21.76
CA SER A 510 14.58 -0.25 -22.81
C SER A 510 13.46 -1.30 -22.80
N PRO A 511 13.15 -1.92 -23.96
CA PRO A 511 12.14 -2.97 -24.04
C PRO A 511 12.40 -4.15 -23.10
N VAL A 512 11.32 -4.69 -22.53
CA VAL A 512 11.34 -5.82 -21.60
C VAL A 512 10.41 -6.94 -22.05
N ILE A 513 10.65 -8.14 -21.55
CA ILE A 513 9.64 -9.20 -21.50
C ILE A 513 8.79 -8.90 -20.27
N GLY A 514 7.56 -8.45 -20.48
CA GLY A 514 6.60 -8.22 -19.42
C GLY A 514 5.81 -9.48 -19.10
N VAL A 515 5.78 -9.90 -17.85
CA VAL A 515 4.90 -10.97 -17.36
C VAL A 515 3.85 -10.31 -16.47
N ALA A 516 2.62 -10.21 -16.98
CA ALA A 516 1.51 -9.53 -16.33
C ALA A 516 0.46 -10.55 -15.87
N PHE A 517 0.59 -11.03 -14.63
CA PHE A 517 -0.31 -12.04 -14.05
C PHE A 517 -1.26 -11.41 -13.05
N ASP A 518 -2.55 -11.45 -13.37
CA ASP A 518 -3.57 -10.73 -12.63
C ASP A 518 -4.92 -11.48 -12.60
N GLY A 519 -5.91 -10.90 -11.90
CA GLY A 519 -7.27 -11.37 -11.84
C GLY A 519 -8.06 -11.06 -13.12
N THR A 520 -8.26 -9.79 -13.45
CA THR A 520 -9.16 -9.39 -14.53
C THR A 520 -8.68 -8.08 -15.13
N GLY A 521 -8.38 -8.06 -16.43
CA GLY A 521 -8.23 -6.82 -17.18
C GLY A 521 -8.75 -6.99 -18.60
N LEU A 522 -9.34 -5.94 -19.18
CA LEU A 522 -9.91 -6.03 -20.53
C LEU A 522 -8.79 -6.15 -21.58
N GLY A 523 -8.87 -7.21 -22.37
CA GLY A 523 -8.01 -7.45 -23.51
C GLY A 523 -8.40 -6.60 -24.72
N THR A 524 -7.44 -6.40 -25.63
CA THR A 524 -7.71 -5.69 -26.90
C THR A 524 -8.59 -6.48 -27.86
N ASP A 525 -8.80 -7.78 -27.59
CA ASP A 525 -9.67 -8.70 -28.32
C ASP A 525 -11.06 -8.85 -27.67
N GLY A 526 -11.38 -8.04 -26.65
CA GLY A 526 -12.63 -8.10 -25.91
C GLY A 526 -12.76 -9.27 -24.94
N CYS A 527 -11.72 -10.11 -24.81
CA CYS A 527 -11.66 -11.16 -23.81
C CYS A 527 -11.04 -10.65 -22.50
N ILE A 528 -11.20 -11.41 -21.42
CA ILE A 528 -10.58 -11.09 -20.13
C ILE A 528 -9.15 -11.64 -20.13
N TRP A 529 -8.18 -10.75 -19.94
CA TRP A 529 -6.76 -11.09 -19.80
C TRP A 529 -6.38 -11.22 -18.32
N GLY A 530 -5.23 -11.85 -18.08
CA GLY A 530 -4.66 -11.99 -16.73
C GLY A 530 -3.50 -12.98 -16.62
N SER A 531 -2.95 -13.47 -17.74
CA SER A 531 -1.75 -14.32 -17.75
C SER A 531 -0.79 -13.97 -18.89
N GLU A 532 -0.57 -12.68 -19.08
CA GLU A 532 -0.02 -12.18 -20.32
C GLU A 532 1.51 -12.17 -20.31
N PHE A 533 2.09 -12.64 -21.42
CA PHE A 533 3.49 -12.46 -21.76
C PHE A 533 3.57 -11.43 -22.88
N LEU A 534 4.15 -10.27 -22.58
CA LEU A 534 4.27 -9.12 -23.47
C LEU A 534 5.72 -8.88 -23.82
N VAL A 535 5.99 -8.40 -25.03
CA VAL A 535 7.21 -7.65 -25.35
C VAL A 535 6.80 -6.19 -25.36
N ALA A 536 7.25 -5.41 -24.39
CA ALA A 536 6.71 -4.08 -24.16
C ALA A 536 7.80 -3.05 -23.86
N ASP A 537 7.52 -1.81 -24.23
CA ASP A 537 8.20 -0.60 -23.79
C ASP A 537 7.15 0.44 -23.35
N TYR A 538 7.53 1.71 -23.17
CA TYR A 538 6.58 2.75 -22.81
C TYR A 538 5.64 3.17 -23.94
N HIS A 539 5.99 2.91 -25.21
CA HIS A 539 5.20 3.33 -26.37
C HIS A 539 4.17 2.27 -26.76
N SER A 540 4.56 1.01 -26.70
CA SER A 540 3.76 -0.08 -27.28
C SER A 540 4.01 -1.41 -26.58
N PHE A 541 3.15 -2.38 -26.88
CA PHE A 541 3.33 -3.76 -26.50
C PHE A 541 2.94 -4.70 -27.64
N ALA A 542 3.60 -5.84 -27.70
CA ALA A 542 3.21 -6.98 -28.52
C ALA A 542 2.91 -8.17 -27.61
N ARG A 543 1.70 -8.74 -27.72
CA ARG A 543 1.32 -9.94 -26.99
C ARG A 543 2.08 -11.14 -27.56
N ALA A 544 2.96 -11.74 -26.77
CA ALA A 544 3.82 -12.85 -27.16
C ALA A 544 3.27 -14.22 -26.72
N GLY A 545 2.42 -14.25 -25.69
CA GLY A 545 1.70 -15.45 -25.29
C GLY A 545 0.81 -15.27 -24.06
N HIS A 546 0.01 -16.29 -23.77
CA HIS A 546 -0.93 -16.33 -22.65
C HIS A 546 -1.40 -17.77 -22.34
N LEU A 547 -2.17 -17.96 -21.26
CA LEU A 547 -2.91 -19.21 -21.02
C LEU A 547 -4.07 -19.36 -22.03
N GLU A 548 -4.42 -20.59 -22.39
CA GLU A 548 -5.59 -20.83 -23.25
C GLU A 548 -6.88 -20.21 -22.69
N TYR A 549 -7.72 -19.70 -23.59
CA TYR A 549 -8.97 -19.06 -23.19
C TYR A 549 -9.99 -20.08 -22.66
N LEU A 550 -10.48 -19.84 -21.46
CA LEU A 550 -11.47 -20.69 -20.79
C LEU A 550 -12.70 -19.89 -20.35
N PRO A 551 -13.88 -20.52 -20.31
CA PRO A 551 -15.11 -19.84 -19.93
C PRO A 551 -15.17 -19.51 -18.44
N LEU A 552 -15.74 -18.36 -18.11
CA LEU A 552 -16.02 -17.91 -16.74
C LEU A 552 -17.55 -17.88 -16.51
N PRO A 553 -18.19 -19.02 -16.19
CA PRO A 553 -19.65 -19.15 -16.19
C PRO A 553 -20.34 -18.35 -15.07
N GLY A 554 -21.00 -17.27 -15.45
CA GLY A 554 -21.63 -16.30 -14.57
C GLY A 554 -20.82 -15.01 -14.36
N GLY A 555 -19.71 -14.81 -15.08
CA GLY A 555 -18.87 -13.62 -14.96
C GLY A 555 -18.37 -13.42 -13.53
N GLU A 556 -18.71 -12.28 -12.92
CA GLU A 556 -18.37 -11.96 -11.53
C GLU A 556 -18.84 -13.01 -10.51
N LEU A 557 -19.95 -13.70 -10.78
CA LEU A 557 -20.43 -14.76 -9.88
C LEU A 557 -19.40 -15.89 -9.75
N ALA A 558 -18.67 -16.20 -10.82
CA ALA A 558 -17.62 -17.22 -10.80
C ALA A 558 -16.35 -16.75 -10.06
N ILE A 559 -16.13 -15.43 -9.96
CA ILE A 559 -15.09 -14.85 -9.11
C ILE A 559 -15.45 -15.02 -7.64
N LYS A 560 -16.70 -14.67 -7.26
CA LYS A 560 -17.20 -14.83 -5.89
C LYS A 560 -17.34 -16.29 -5.47
N ARG A 561 -17.57 -17.18 -6.44
CA ARG A 561 -17.76 -18.62 -6.25
C ARG A 561 -16.79 -19.44 -7.11
N PRO A 562 -15.51 -19.51 -6.72
CA PRO A 562 -14.46 -20.26 -7.44
C PRO A 562 -14.83 -21.67 -7.92
N TYR A 563 -15.73 -22.39 -7.23
CA TYR A 563 -16.20 -23.70 -7.69
C TYR A 563 -16.81 -23.67 -9.11
N ARG A 564 -17.43 -22.54 -9.51
CA ARG A 564 -18.00 -22.36 -10.86
C ARG A 564 -16.90 -22.31 -11.93
N THR A 565 -15.80 -21.63 -11.62
CA THR A 565 -14.61 -21.56 -12.48
C THR A 565 -13.98 -22.96 -12.62
N ALA A 566 -13.85 -23.70 -11.51
CA ALA A 566 -13.35 -25.07 -11.53
C ALA A 566 -14.21 -26.00 -12.41
N ILE A 567 -15.54 -25.96 -12.26
CA ILE A 567 -16.47 -26.73 -13.09
C ILE A 567 -16.29 -26.37 -14.58
N GLY A 568 -16.24 -25.07 -14.89
CA GLY A 568 -16.09 -24.59 -16.27
C GLY A 568 -14.79 -25.06 -16.92
N TYR A 569 -13.68 -25.04 -16.17
CA TYR A 569 -12.37 -25.44 -16.68
C TYR A 569 -12.29 -26.95 -16.89
N ILE A 570 -12.74 -27.75 -15.93
CA ILE A 570 -12.75 -29.22 -16.04
C ILE A 570 -13.63 -29.66 -17.20
N LEU A 571 -14.83 -29.08 -17.33
CA LEU A 571 -15.75 -29.44 -18.41
C LEU A 571 -15.17 -29.10 -19.78
N SER A 572 -14.57 -27.91 -19.92
CA SER A 572 -14.00 -27.45 -21.20
C SER A 572 -12.77 -28.25 -21.63
N LEU A 573 -11.93 -28.67 -20.67
CA LEU A 573 -10.63 -29.29 -20.96
C LEU A 573 -10.63 -30.81 -20.88
N LEU A 574 -11.45 -31.40 -20.01
CA LEU A 574 -11.40 -32.83 -19.67
C LEU A 574 -12.77 -33.54 -19.85
N GLY A 575 -13.84 -32.79 -20.05
CA GLY A 575 -15.19 -33.32 -20.32
C GLY A 575 -15.93 -33.84 -19.08
N GLU A 576 -17.14 -34.37 -19.31
CA GLU A 576 -18.08 -34.72 -18.22
C GLU A 576 -17.61 -35.85 -17.30
N SER A 577 -16.88 -36.83 -17.84
CA SER A 577 -16.37 -37.95 -17.05
C SER A 577 -15.37 -37.47 -15.99
N ALA A 578 -14.49 -36.55 -16.37
CA ALA A 578 -13.55 -35.92 -15.44
C ALA A 578 -14.27 -34.99 -14.45
N LEU A 579 -15.33 -34.29 -14.88
CA LEU A 579 -16.15 -33.48 -13.97
C LEU A 579 -16.71 -34.32 -12.83
N LYS A 580 -17.35 -35.46 -13.13
CA LYS A 580 -17.89 -36.37 -12.08
C LYS A 580 -16.82 -36.78 -11.07
N GLN A 581 -15.57 -36.94 -11.51
CA GLN A 581 -14.43 -37.28 -10.66
C GLN A 581 -13.91 -36.07 -9.87
N GLY A 582 -13.88 -34.86 -10.45
CA GLY A 582 -13.47 -33.65 -9.76
C GLY A 582 -14.46 -33.22 -8.69
N LEU A 583 -15.76 -33.38 -8.94
CA LEU A 583 -16.85 -33.04 -8.02
C LEU A 583 -16.74 -33.75 -6.67
N THR A 584 -16.18 -34.96 -6.61
CA THR A 584 -16.02 -35.71 -5.34
C THR A 584 -15.05 -35.05 -4.37
N PHE A 585 -14.16 -34.16 -4.84
CA PHE A 585 -13.16 -33.50 -4.02
C PHE A 585 -13.58 -32.11 -3.55
N ILE A 586 -14.67 -31.55 -4.09
CA ILE A 586 -15.17 -30.25 -3.69
C ILE A 586 -16.18 -30.46 -2.55
N PRO A 587 -15.88 -30.04 -1.29
CA PRO A 587 -16.66 -30.41 -0.11
C PRO A 587 -18.15 -30.07 -0.20
N GLU A 588 -18.49 -28.88 -0.68
CA GLU A 588 -19.86 -28.34 -0.82
C GLU A 588 -20.67 -29.07 -1.91
N LEU A 589 -19.98 -29.59 -2.93
CA LEU A 589 -20.59 -30.44 -3.97
C LEU A 589 -20.78 -31.87 -3.47
N SER A 590 -19.82 -32.41 -2.72
CA SER A 590 -19.92 -33.76 -2.12
C SER A 590 -20.97 -33.85 -1.01
N SER A 591 -21.24 -32.73 -0.31
CA SER A 591 -22.25 -32.63 0.75
C SER A 591 -23.65 -32.24 0.26
N GLY A 592 -23.83 -32.01 -1.04
CA GLY A 592 -25.12 -31.68 -1.66
C GLY A 592 -25.59 -30.23 -1.47
N GLN A 593 -24.72 -29.32 -1.01
CA GLN A 593 -25.03 -27.89 -0.86
C GLN A 593 -25.14 -27.18 -2.23
N VAL A 594 -24.35 -27.62 -3.21
CA VAL A 594 -24.53 -27.22 -4.61
C VAL A 594 -25.40 -28.26 -5.32
N SER A 595 -26.60 -27.85 -5.72
CA SER A 595 -27.58 -28.74 -6.35
C SER A 595 -27.12 -29.20 -7.75
N GLU A 596 -27.54 -30.39 -8.17
CA GLU A 596 -27.37 -30.86 -9.57
C GLU A 596 -27.94 -29.85 -10.57
N ALA A 597 -28.99 -29.13 -10.19
CA ALA A 597 -29.57 -28.06 -10.99
C ALA A 597 -28.60 -26.89 -11.23
N GLU A 598 -27.76 -26.52 -10.27
CA GLU A 598 -26.75 -25.47 -10.45
C GLU A 598 -25.66 -25.90 -11.46
N ILE A 599 -25.23 -27.15 -11.38
CA ILE A 599 -24.25 -27.70 -12.34
C ILE A 599 -24.82 -27.67 -13.76
N GLU A 600 -26.08 -28.08 -13.92
CA GLU A 600 -26.79 -28.03 -15.21
C GLU A 600 -26.95 -26.59 -15.73
N ILE A 601 -27.19 -25.61 -14.85
CA ILE A 601 -27.21 -24.20 -15.22
C ILE A 601 -25.84 -23.74 -15.73
N ILE A 602 -24.75 -24.11 -15.05
CA ILE A 602 -23.38 -23.78 -15.47
C ILE A 602 -23.09 -24.35 -16.86
N LYS A 603 -23.42 -25.63 -17.09
CA LYS A 603 -23.29 -26.27 -18.41
C LYS A 603 -24.02 -25.49 -19.49
N ARG A 604 -25.29 -25.17 -19.26
CA ARG A 604 -26.12 -24.42 -20.22
C ARG A 604 -25.58 -23.02 -20.49
N GLN A 605 -25.06 -22.33 -19.46
CA GLN A 605 -24.43 -21.01 -19.63
C GLN A 605 -23.22 -21.10 -20.57
N MET A 606 -22.40 -22.14 -20.43
CA MET A 606 -21.23 -22.36 -21.29
C MET A 606 -21.63 -22.74 -22.72
N GLU A 607 -22.53 -23.73 -22.87
CA GLU A 607 -23.01 -24.20 -24.18
C GLU A 607 -23.64 -23.07 -25.00
N ARG A 608 -24.46 -22.23 -24.36
CA ARG A 608 -25.15 -21.12 -25.01
C ARG A 608 -24.37 -19.80 -25.00
N LYS A 609 -23.18 -19.77 -24.39
CA LYS A 609 -22.36 -18.57 -24.19
C LYS A 609 -23.10 -17.41 -23.51
N ILE A 610 -23.98 -17.73 -22.55
CA ILE A 610 -24.76 -16.75 -21.80
C ILE A 610 -24.00 -16.40 -20.51
N ASN A 611 -23.62 -15.12 -20.34
CA ASN A 611 -22.86 -14.63 -19.19
C ASN A 611 -21.62 -15.48 -18.87
N SER A 612 -20.96 -15.99 -19.90
CA SER A 612 -19.80 -16.87 -19.77
C SER A 612 -18.65 -16.33 -20.61
N PRO A 613 -18.11 -15.13 -20.29
CA PRO A 613 -17.00 -14.55 -21.03
C PRO A 613 -15.78 -15.47 -20.99
N LEU A 614 -14.94 -15.37 -22.01
CA LEU A 614 -13.66 -16.09 -22.04
C LEU A 614 -12.60 -15.32 -21.27
N THR A 615 -11.78 -16.05 -20.53
CA THR A 615 -10.68 -15.50 -19.74
C THR A 615 -9.42 -16.34 -19.90
N SER A 616 -8.28 -15.65 -19.92
CA SER A 616 -6.95 -16.25 -19.79
C SER A 616 -6.33 -15.90 -18.43
N SER A 617 -7.14 -15.63 -17.41
CA SER A 617 -6.63 -15.11 -16.13
C SER A 617 -5.85 -16.13 -15.31
N MET A 618 -4.67 -15.72 -14.83
CA MET A 618 -3.90 -16.49 -13.85
C MET A 618 -4.61 -16.51 -12.49
N GLY A 619 -5.21 -15.40 -12.06
CA GLY A 619 -6.01 -15.36 -10.83
C GLY A 619 -7.16 -16.37 -10.86
N ARG A 620 -7.86 -16.49 -11.99
CA ARG A 620 -8.96 -17.48 -12.16
C ARG A 620 -8.44 -18.93 -12.16
N LEU A 621 -7.25 -19.19 -12.69
CA LEU A 621 -6.62 -20.51 -12.58
C LEU A 621 -6.31 -20.86 -11.12
N PHE A 622 -5.79 -19.92 -10.33
CA PHE A 622 -5.58 -20.10 -8.88
C PHE A 622 -6.90 -20.35 -8.15
N ASP A 623 -7.95 -19.60 -8.46
CA ASP A 623 -9.29 -19.79 -7.88
C ASP A 623 -9.84 -21.19 -8.19
N ALA A 624 -9.73 -21.64 -9.44
CA ALA A 624 -10.15 -22.97 -9.87
C ALA A 624 -9.41 -24.08 -9.11
N VAL A 625 -8.08 -23.99 -9.01
CA VAL A 625 -7.26 -24.98 -8.28
C VAL A 625 -7.60 -24.95 -6.79
N SER A 626 -7.75 -23.79 -6.18
CA SER A 626 -8.16 -23.67 -4.77
C SER A 626 -9.50 -24.36 -4.48
N ALA A 627 -10.48 -24.17 -5.37
CA ALA A 627 -11.79 -24.82 -5.23
C ALA A 627 -11.69 -26.34 -5.41
N LEU A 628 -10.95 -26.81 -6.42
CA LEU A 628 -10.66 -28.22 -6.68
C LEU A 628 -10.03 -28.94 -5.48
N LEU A 629 -9.17 -28.24 -4.74
CA LEU A 629 -8.50 -28.76 -3.55
C LEU A 629 -9.36 -28.67 -2.27
N GLY A 630 -10.56 -28.10 -2.35
CA GLY A 630 -11.43 -27.86 -1.20
C GLY A 630 -10.87 -26.84 -0.21
N ILE A 631 -9.92 -26.00 -0.64
CA ILE A 631 -9.32 -24.96 0.20
C ILE A 631 -10.29 -23.78 0.35
N ARG A 632 -10.78 -23.28 -0.79
CA ARG A 632 -11.74 -22.17 -0.82
C ARG A 632 -12.61 -22.24 -2.07
N THR A 633 -13.91 -22.29 -1.84
CA THR A 633 -14.96 -22.50 -2.87
C THR A 633 -15.87 -21.29 -3.06
N GLU A 634 -16.00 -20.45 -2.03
CA GLU A 634 -16.64 -19.13 -2.05
C GLU A 634 -15.73 -18.11 -1.35
N ILE A 635 -15.57 -16.92 -1.92
CA ILE A 635 -14.69 -15.88 -1.37
C ILE A 635 -15.48 -14.74 -0.73
N ASP A 636 -14.91 -14.15 0.32
CA ASP A 636 -15.40 -12.97 1.03
C ASP A 636 -14.70 -11.69 0.57
N TYR A 637 -13.51 -11.81 -0.03
CA TYR A 637 -12.72 -10.70 -0.55
C TYR A 637 -11.91 -11.16 -1.75
N GLU A 638 -11.58 -10.20 -2.62
CA GLU A 638 -10.81 -10.44 -3.84
C GLU A 638 -9.45 -11.09 -3.52
N GLY A 639 -9.08 -12.11 -4.31
CA GLY A 639 -7.84 -12.85 -4.17
C GLY A 639 -7.80 -13.89 -3.03
N GLN A 640 -8.84 -14.02 -2.21
CA GLN A 640 -8.82 -14.90 -1.03
C GLN A 640 -8.45 -16.36 -1.35
N ALA A 641 -9.03 -16.95 -2.40
CA ALA A 641 -8.76 -18.33 -2.77
C ALA A 641 -7.29 -18.52 -3.20
N ALA A 642 -6.74 -17.59 -3.99
CA ALA A 642 -5.32 -17.59 -4.35
C ALA A 642 -4.39 -17.43 -3.14
N VAL A 643 -4.74 -16.56 -2.18
CA VAL A 643 -3.98 -16.36 -0.94
C VAL A 643 -4.00 -17.61 -0.07
N GLU A 644 -5.17 -18.20 0.18
CA GLU A 644 -5.29 -19.42 0.99
C GLU A 644 -4.62 -20.63 0.33
N LEU A 645 -4.63 -20.70 -1.02
CA LEU A 645 -3.87 -21.69 -1.78
C LEU A 645 -2.36 -21.56 -1.53
N GLU A 646 -1.81 -20.33 -1.49
CA GLU A 646 -0.42 -20.09 -1.10
C GLU A 646 -0.15 -20.57 0.34
N MET A 647 -1.04 -20.26 1.28
CA MET A 647 -0.88 -20.66 2.68
C MET A 647 -0.84 -22.18 2.84
N ALA A 648 -1.63 -22.92 2.05
CA ALA A 648 -1.62 -24.37 2.03
C ALA A 648 -0.28 -24.94 1.57
N ALA A 649 0.38 -24.33 0.57
CA ALA A 649 1.68 -24.78 0.07
C ALA A 649 2.76 -24.75 1.17
N TYR A 650 2.80 -23.69 1.99
CA TYR A 650 3.76 -23.59 3.10
C TYR A 650 3.57 -24.66 4.18
N THR A 651 2.37 -25.23 4.34
CA THR A 651 2.14 -26.29 5.35
C THR A 651 2.86 -27.57 4.99
N HIS A 652 2.99 -27.86 3.69
CA HIS A 652 3.76 -29.01 3.22
C HIS A 652 5.26 -28.82 3.39
N GLN A 653 5.79 -27.62 3.05
CA GLN A 653 7.21 -27.31 3.19
C GLN A 653 7.72 -27.48 4.63
N CYS A 654 6.97 -26.98 5.63
CA CYS A 654 7.34 -27.18 7.03
C CYS A 654 7.26 -28.66 7.48
N ALA A 655 6.34 -29.45 6.92
CA ALA A 655 6.24 -30.87 7.22
C ALA A 655 7.44 -31.65 6.68
N GLU A 656 7.89 -31.38 5.44
CA GLU A 656 9.07 -32.07 4.88
C GLU A 656 10.39 -31.71 5.59
N VAL A 657 10.57 -30.45 5.99
CA VAL A 657 11.77 -30.01 6.72
C VAL A 657 11.83 -30.62 8.12
N SER A 658 10.69 -30.76 8.80
CA SER A 658 10.63 -31.40 10.12
C SER A 658 10.93 -32.91 10.08
N PHE A 659 10.76 -33.58 8.92
CA PHE A 659 11.15 -34.98 8.73
C PHE A 659 12.63 -35.16 8.37
N ARG A 660 13.25 -34.18 7.70
CA ARG A 660 14.68 -34.24 7.34
C ARG A 660 15.64 -33.88 8.50
N HIS A 661 15.13 -33.32 9.61
CA HIS A 661 15.96 -32.83 10.73
C HIS A 661 16.11 -33.79 11.93
N CYS A 662 15.78 -35.08 11.79
CA CYS A 662 16.12 -36.09 12.80
C CYS A 662 17.48 -36.78 12.58
N GLU A 663 18.20 -36.53 11.50
CA GLU A 663 19.54 -37.07 11.28
C GLU A 663 20.49 -36.01 10.70
N GLU A 664 21.50 -35.63 11.51
CA GLU A 664 22.81 -35.08 11.11
C GLU A 664 22.92 -33.71 10.38
N ARG A 665 23.22 -32.62 11.12
CA ARG A 665 24.57 -32.01 11.24
C ARG A 665 24.54 -30.57 11.77
N VAL A 666 25.27 -30.38 12.87
CA VAL A 666 25.88 -29.12 13.29
C VAL A 666 27.17 -28.96 12.49
N SER A 667 27.29 -27.95 11.62
CA SER A 667 28.48 -27.08 11.42
C SER A 667 28.63 -26.50 9.99
N GLN A 668 28.83 -25.16 9.98
CA GLN A 668 29.54 -24.31 9.00
C GLN A 668 28.88 -23.83 7.69
N SER A 669 28.55 -22.53 7.72
CA SER A 669 28.71 -21.48 6.68
C SER A 669 28.10 -21.67 5.29
N SER A 670 26.88 -21.14 5.11
CA SER A 670 26.57 -20.11 4.10
C SER A 670 25.24 -19.43 4.48
N GLU A 671 25.15 -18.11 4.38
CA GLU A 671 23.94 -17.32 4.66
C GLU A 671 22.89 -17.53 3.56
N ARG A 672 22.23 -18.69 3.53
CA ARG A 672 20.96 -18.88 2.83
C ARG A 672 19.92 -19.29 3.85
N SER A 673 18.74 -18.68 3.79
CA SER A 673 17.66 -19.07 4.69
C SER A 673 17.21 -20.50 4.36
N GLU A 674 16.73 -21.28 5.34
CA GLU A 674 16.20 -22.64 5.12
C GLU A 674 15.07 -22.67 4.06
N GLU A 675 14.41 -21.53 3.82
CA GLU A 675 13.41 -21.36 2.75
C GLU A 675 14.03 -21.27 1.35
N ASP A 676 15.26 -20.74 1.22
CA ASP A 676 16.01 -20.61 -0.05
C ASP A 676 16.55 -21.96 -0.57
N GLU A 677 16.92 -22.88 0.33
CA GLU A 677 17.37 -24.23 -0.06
C GLU A 677 16.20 -25.08 -0.61
N ALA A 678 15.02 -24.99 -0.01
CA ALA A 678 13.81 -25.68 -0.48
C ALA A 678 13.27 -25.13 -1.82
N ILE A 679 13.62 -23.89 -2.19
CA ILE A 679 13.32 -23.31 -3.51
C ILE A 679 14.18 -23.96 -4.60
N SER A 680 15.40 -24.41 -4.26
CA SER A 680 16.38 -24.92 -5.22
C SER A 680 16.18 -26.38 -5.64
N ASP A 681 15.45 -27.20 -4.85
CA ASP A 681 15.55 -28.67 -4.92
C ASP A 681 14.30 -29.42 -5.45
N SER A 682 13.20 -28.76 -5.82
CA SER A 682 11.99 -29.49 -6.23
C SER A 682 11.82 -29.64 -7.75
N LYS A 683 12.23 -30.79 -8.30
CA LYS A 683 11.82 -31.31 -9.64
C LYS A 683 10.31 -31.59 -9.77
N GLU A 684 9.49 -31.20 -8.79
CA GLU A 684 8.07 -31.53 -8.76
C GLU A 684 7.22 -30.44 -9.45
N SER A 685 7.05 -30.55 -10.77
CA SER A 685 6.09 -29.78 -11.57
C SER A 685 5.04 -30.69 -12.22
N TYR A 686 3.91 -30.12 -12.62
CA TYR A 686 2.90 -30.78 -13.45
C TYR A 686 3.24 -30.62 -14.93
N PRO A 687 2.82 -31.57 -15.78
CA PRO A 687 2.97 -31.46 -17.23
C PRO A 687 2.06 -30.36 -17.79
N TYR A 688 2.53 -29.67 -18.82
CA TYR A 688 1.79 -28.70 -19.63
C TYR A 688 2.40 -28.65 -21.03
N ARG A 689 1.68 -28.05 -21.97
CA ARG A 689 2.18 -27.88 -23.34
C ARG A 689 2.08 -26.43 -23.76
N ILE A 690 3.08 -25.98 -24.53
CA ILE A 690 3.06 -24.67 -25.18
C ILE A 690 2.89 -24.91 -26.67
N ILE A 691 1.78 -24.41 -27.23
CA ILE A 691 1.54 -24.43 -28.67
C ILE A 691 1.71 -23.03 -29.24
N MET A 692 1.95 -22.93 -30.54
CA MET A 692 2.04 -21.66 -31.24
C MET A 692 0.83 -21.52 -32.15
N GLU A 693 0.07 -20.45 -31.97
CA GLU A 693 -1.05 -20.10 -32.83
C GLU A 693 -0.60 -19.25 -34.03
N ASN A 694 -1.52 -19.10 -35.00
CA ASN A 694 -1.33 -18.21 -36.14
C ASN A 694 -0.98 -16.80 -35.67
N GLY A 695 0.06 -16.20 -36.23
CA GLY A 695 0.59 -14.90 -35.77
C GLY A 695 1.76 -14.99 -34.77
N GLY A 696 2.16 -16.20 -34.37
CA GLY A 696 3.36 -16.41 -33.54
C GLY A 696 3.16 -16.15 -32.05
N ILE A 697 1.90 -16.10 -31.60
CA ILE A 697 1.50 -16.05 -30.20
C ILE A 697 1.58 -17.46 -29.62
N ARG A 698 2.12 -17.58 -28.40
CA ARG A 698 2.26 -18.86 -27.70
C ARG A 698 1.15 -19.06 -26.67
N ILE A 699 0.51 -20.23 -26.71
CA ILE A 699 -0.60 -20.59 -25.84
C ILE A 699 -0.19 -21.72 -24.92
N VAL A 700 -0.33 -21.51 -23.61
CA VAL A 700 -0.11 -22.55 -22.61
C VAL A 700 -1.39 -23.33 -22.41
N GLN A 701 -1.36 -24.63 -22.73
CA GLN A 701 -2.47 -25.56 -22.55
C GLN A 701 -2.46 -26.19 -21.15
N LEU A 702 -3.61 -26.18 -20.50
CA LEU A 702 -3.84 -26.52 -19.10
C LEU A 702 -4.47 -27.90 -18.90
N SER A 703 -4.92 -28.56 -19.97
CA SER A 703 -5.54 -29.90 -19.89
C SER A 703 -4.67 -30.93 -19.18
N GLU A 704 -3.37 -31.03 -19.51
CA GLU A 704 -2.45 -31.97 -18.85
C GLU A 704 -2.21 -31.63 -17.38
N LEU A 705 -2.12 -30.34 -17.06
CA LEU A 705 -1.94 -29.84 -15.70
C LEU A 705 -3.14 -30.21 -14.82
N LEU A 706 -4.36 -29.88 -15.26
CA LEU A 706 -5.58 -30.18 -14.48
C LEU A 706 -5.83 -31.67 -14.36
N SER A 707 -5.55 -32.45 -15.40
CA SER A 707 -5.67 -33.91 -15.36
C SER A 707 -4.72 -34.52 -14.31
N ALA A 708 -3.48 -34.03 -14.24
CA ALA A 708 -2.50 -34.48 -13.27
C ALA A 708 -2.85 -34.06 -11.82
N ILE A 709 -3.45 -32.87 -11.62
CA ILE A 709 -3.97 -32.44 -10.31
C ILE A 709 -5.10 -33.39 -9.84
N ILE A 710 -6.06 -33.71 -10.71
CA ILE A 710 -7.14 -34.66 -10.39
C ILE A 710 -6.59 -36.05 -10.09
N ALA A 711 -5.56 -36.49 -10.81
CA ALA A 711 -4.88 -37.76 -10.52
C ALA A 711 -4.20 -37.76 -9.14
N ASP A 712 -3.56 -36.65 -8.74
CA ASP A 712 -2.97 -36.51 -7.40
C ASP A 712 -4.03 -36.54 -6.29
N LEU A 713 -5.17 -35.87 -6.49
CA LEU A 713 -6.31 -35.92 -5.58
C LEU A 713 -6.83 -37.35 -5.39
N LYS A 714 -6.97 -38.12 -6.47
CA LYS A 714 -7.37 -39.54 -6.41
C LYS A 714 -6.38 -40.42 -5.67
N ARG A 715 -5.09 -40.09 -5.72
CA ARG A 715 -4.04 -40.78 -4.97
C ARG A 715 -3.99 -40.38 -3.49
N GLY A 716 -4.84 -39.45 -3.05
CA GLY A 716 -4.85 -38.96 -1.67
C GLY A 716 -3.66 -38.04 -1.35
N VAL A 717 -3.03 -37.42 -2.36
CA VAL A 717 -1.97 -36.44 -2.13
C VAL A 717 -2.56 -35.23 -1.41
N SER A 718 -1.86 -34.72 -0.40
CA SER A 718 -2.36 -33.62 0.42
C SER A 718 -2.54 -32.32 -0.40
N PRO A 719 -3.57 -31.51 -0.12
CA PRO A 719 -3.77 -30.21 -0.78
C PRO A 719 -2.54 -29.30 -0.74
N GLY A 720 -1.79 -29.32 0.37
CA GLY A 720 -0.55 -28.55 0.50
C GLY A 720 0.53 -28.96 -0.49
N LYS A 721 0.73 -30.27 -0.72
CA LYS A 721 1.70 -30.76 -1.71
C LYS A 721 1.27 -30.43 -3.14
N ILE A 722 -0.01 -30.61 -3.45
CA ILE A 722 -0.55 -30.24 -4.77
C ILE A 722 -0.40 -28.74 -5.03
N SER A 723 -0.72 -27.91 -4.04
CA SER A 723 -0.55 -26.45 -4.12
C SER A 723 0.91 -26.08 -4.40
N PHE A 724 1.87 -26.66 -3.67
CA PHE A 724 3.30 -26.38 -3.90
C PHE A 724 3.77 -26.79 -5.31
N LYS A 725 3.35 -27.97 -5.80
CA LYS A 725 3.61 -28.42 -7.17
C LYS A 725 2.99 -27.50 -8.21
N PHE A 726 1.76 -27.04 -7.98
CA PHE A 726 1.08 -26.09 -8.85
C PHE A 726 1.85 -24.77 -8.94
N HIS A 727 2.24 -24.15 -7.82
CA HIS A 727 3.05 -22.93 -7.82
C HIS A 727 4.39 -23.11 -8.54
N SER A 728 5.05 -24.26 -8.33
CA SER A 728 6.30 -24.60 -9.03
C SER A 728 6.10 -24.75 -10.54
N THR A 729 4.94 -25.28 -10.95
CA THR A 729 4.57 -25.41 -12.38
C THR A 729 4.36 -24.03 -13.01
N VAL A 730 3.65 -23.12 -12.34
CA VAL A 730 3.44 -21.75 -12.85
C VAL A 730 4.77 -21.01 -13.00
N ALA A 731 5.67 -21.12 -12.01
CA ALA A 731 7.02 -20.53 -12.11
C ALA A 731 7.82 -21.11 -13.30
N GLN A 732 7.69 -22.41 -13.56
CA GLN A 732 8.33 -23.07 -14.71
C GLN A 732 7.74 -22.59 -16.04
N ILE A 733 6.42 -22.43 -16.13
CA ILE A 733 5.75 -21.85 -17.31
C ILE A 733 6.31 -20.46 -17.61
N VAL A 734 6.46 -19.61 -16.59
CA VAL A 734 7.03 -18.27 -16.75
C VAL A 734 8.45 -18.34 -17.29
N ASN A 735 9.29 -19.18 -16.70
CA ASN A 735 10.67 -19.34 -17.12
C ASN A 735 10.77 -19.84 -18.58
N GLU A 736 10.03 -20.88 -18.95
CA GLU A 736 10.05 -21.44 -20.31
C GLU A 736 9.54 -20.42 -21.35
N MET A 737 8.44 -19.73 -21.06
CA MET A 737 7.91 -18.68 -21.93
C MET A 737 8.91 -17.53 -22.11
N CYS A 738 9.54 -17.06 -21.04
CA CYS A 738 10.57 -16.02 -21.12
C CYS A 738 11.76 -16.47 -21.97
N GLN A 739 12.22 -17.72 -21.83
CA GLN A 739 13.28 -18.27 -22.69
C GLN A 739 12.87 -18.31 -24.16
N LEU A 740 11.67 -18.79 -24.47
CA LEU A 740 11.15 -18.85 -25.84
C LEU A 740 11.00 -17.45 -26.48
N ILE A 741 10.62 -16.44 -25.69
CA ILE A 741 10.52 -15.04 -26.14
C ILE A 741 11.92 -14.44 -26.31
N ALA A 742 12.82 -14.65 -25.36
CA ALA A 742 14.20 -14.17 -25.41
C ALA A 742 14.97 -14.76 -26.60
N ASN A 743 14.79 -16.04 -26.91
CA ASN A 743 15.42 -16.69 -28.06
C ASN A 743 14.96 -16.07 -29.38
N LYS A 744 13.73 -15.53 -29.45
CA LYS A 744 13.20 -14.85 -30.63
C LYS A 744 13.59 -13.36 -30.71
N THR A 745 13.71 -12.69 -29.57
CA THR A 745 13.83 -11.21 -29.50
C THR A 745 15.20 -10.70 -29.07
N GLY A 746 16.01 -11.54 -28.42
CA GLY A 746 17.26 -11.16 -27.76
C GLY A 746 17.08 -10.47 -26.39
N ILE A 747 15.85 -10.18 -25.96
CA ILE A 747 15.59 -9.44 -24.71
C ILE A 747 15.88 -10.33 -23.49
N LYS A 748 16.69 -9.80 -22.56
CA LYS A 748 17.07 -10.47 -21.30
C LYS A 748 16.53 -9.78 -20.04
N GLN A 749 15.80 -8.68 -20.21
CA GLN A 749 15.17 -7.94 -19.13
C GLN A 749 13.72 -8.41 -18.97
N VAL A 750 13.34 -8.79 -17.75
CA VAL A 750 12.00 -9.31 -17.43
C VAL A 750 11.36 -8.43 -16.36
N ALA A 751 10.17 -7.89 -16.62
CA ALA A 751 9.38 -7.16 -15.64
C ALA A 751 8.21 -8.04 -15.17
N LEU A 752 8.12 -8.30 -13.86
CA LEU A 752 7.03 -9.05 -13.24
C LEU A 752 6.03 -8.07 -12.60
N SER A 753 4.77 -8.12 -13.02
CA SER A 753 3.69 -7.25 -12.50
C SER A 753 2.32 -7.92 -12.56
N GLY A 754 1.32 -7.31 -11.92
CA GLY A 754 -0.02 -7.85 -11.76
C GLY A 754 -0.22 -8.44 -10.36
N GLY A 755 -1.46 -8.43 -9.87
CA GLY A 755 -1.80 -8.77 -8.48
C GLY A 755 -1.39 -10.17 -8.05
N VAL A 756 -1.26 -11.13 -8.97
CA VAL A 756 -0.86 -12.50 -8.64
C VAL A 756 0.59 -12.57 -8.15
N PHE A 757 1.48 -11.65 -8.56
CA PHE A 757 2.85 -11.60 -8.06
C PHE A 757 2.98 -11.08 -6.61
N GLN A 758 1.86 -10.75 -5.95
CA GLN A 758 1.83 -10.62 -4.48
C GLN A 758 2.01 -11.97 -3.78
N ASN A 759 1.80 -13.08 -4.49
CA ASN A 759 2.09 -14.43 -4.01
C ASN A 759 3.61 -14.61 -3.86
N ARG A 760 4.07 -14.73 -2.62
CA ARG A 760 5.50 -14.72 -2.27
C ARG A 760 6.20 -15.98 -2.76
N LEU A 761 5.53 -17.13 -2.64
CA LEU A 761 6.07 -18.41 -3.10
C LEU A 761 6.30 -18.39 -4.62
N LEU A 762 5.30 -17.94 -5.38
CA LEU A 762 5.39 -17.82 -6.83
C LEU A 762 6.48 -16.82 -7.24
N LEU A 763 6.50 -15.65 -6.62
CA LEU A 763 7.46 -14.59 -6.94
C LEU A 763 8.90 -15.08 -6.72
N ARG A 764 9.21 -15.67 -5.55
CA ARG A 764 10.54 -16.22 -5.24
C ARG A 764 10.97 -17.28 -6.25
N LYS A 765 10.12 -18.27 -6.51
CA LYS A 765 10.43 -19.36 -7.46
C LYS A 765 10.64 -18.83 -8.87
N THR A 766 9.80 -17.90 -9.32
CA THR A 766 9.89 -17.30 -10.66
C THR A 766 11.20 -16.53 -10.83
N ILE A 767 11.53 -15.65 -9.88
CA ILE A 767 12.78 -14.89 -9.89
C ILE A 767 13.98 -15.84 -9.92
N TYR A 768 14.02 -16.83 -9.03
CA TYR A 768 15.12 -17.78 -8.93
C TYR A 768 15.35 -18.52 -10.26
N LEU A 769 14.29 -19.03 -10.89
CA LEU A 769 14.39 -19.72 -12.17
C LEU A 769 14.86 -18.80 -13.30
N LEU A 770 14.35 -17.57 -13.36
CA LEU A 770 14.73 -16.59 -14.38
C LEU A 770 16.19 -16.15 -14.23
N GLU A 771 16.63 -15.77 -13.03
CA GLU A 771 18.01 -15.32 -12.77
C GLU A 771 19.03 -16.43 -13.08
N ASN A 772 18.72 -17.69 -12.74
CA ASN A 772 19.55 -18.84 -13.09
C ASN A 772 19.65 -19.10 -14.61
N ASN A 773 18.69 -18.61 -15.40
CA ASN A 773 18.71 -18.69 -16.85
C ASN A 773 19.23 -17.38 -17.51
N GLY A 774 19.90 -16.52 -16.72
CA GLY A 774 20.60 -15.34 -17.20
C GLY A 774 19.68 -14.14 -17.49
N PHE A 775 18.48 -14.11 -16.93
CA PHE A 775 17.59 -12.95 -17.01
C PHE A 775 17.89 -11.93 -15.92
N GLN A 776 17.73 -10.65 -16.26
CA GLN A 776 17.65 -9.57 -15.29
C GLN A 776 16.18 -9.32 -14.94
N VAL A 777 15.81 -9.56 -13.68
CA VAL A 777 14.41 -9.51 -13.24
C VAL A 777 14.12 -8.24 -12.46
N PHE A 778 13.00 -7.59 -12.79
CA PHE A 778 12.53 -6.37 -12.16
C PHE A 778 11.16 -6.57 -11.54
N THR A 779 11.01 -6.06 -10.33
CA THR A 779 9.77 -6.06 -9.56
C THR A 779 9.53 -4.66 -8.98
N HIS A 780 8.29 -4.44 -8.59
CA HIS A 780 7.85 -3.20 -7.95
C HIS A 780 8.50 -2.97 -6.57
N LYS A 781 8.68 -1.70 -6.20
CA LYS A 781 9.29 -1.21 -4.95
C LYS A 781 8.47 -0.07 -4.34
N GLN A 782 8.29 1.04 -5.05
CA GLN A 782 7.62 2.25 -4.55
C GLN A 782 6.13 2.26 -4.86
N VAL A 783 5.67 1.57 -5.89
CA VAL A 783 4.25 1.38 -6.19
C VAL A 783 3.87 -0.10 -6.05
N PRO A 784 2.60 -0.43 -5.81
CA PRO A 784 2.18 -1.83 -5.79
C PRO A 784 2.21 -2.49 -7.16
N CYS A 785 2.46 -3.80 -7.21
CA CYS A 785 2.33 -4.59 -8.43
C CYS A 785 0.87 -4.92 -8.80
N ASN A 786 -0.07 -4.69 -7.88
CA ASN A 786 -1.50 -4.77 -8.15
C ASN A 786 -2.03 -3.46 -8.76
N ASP A 787 -3.34 -3.38 -8.96
CA ASP A 787 -4.03 -2.26 -9.58
C ASP A 787 -3.71 -0.87 -8.98
N GLY A 788 -3.26 -0.81 -7.72
CA GLY A 788 -2.77 0.43 -7.12
C GLY A 788 -1.55 1.06 -7.83
N GLY A 789 -0.88 0.33 -8.72
CA GLY A 789 0.21 0.83 -9.58
C GLY A 789 -0.21 1.22 -11.00
N ILE A 790 -1.43 0.87 -11.45
CA ILE A 790 -1.87 1.04 -12.85
C ILE A 790 -1.82 2.50 -13.32
N SER A 791 -2.24 3.44 -12.47
CA SER A 791 -2.29 4.86 -12.83
C SER A 791 -0.93 5.44 -13.20
N LEU A 792 0.16 4.95 -12.57
CA LEU A 792 1.52 5.31 -12.97
C LEU A 792 1.79 4.82 -14.39
N GLY A 793 1.51 3.54 -14.67
CA GLY A 793 1.71 2.97 -16.01
C GLY A 793 0.93 3.70 -17.09
N GLN A 794 -0.34 4.02 -16.83
CA GLN A 794 -1.19 4.80 -17.73
C GLN A 794 -0.61 6.18 -18.05
N ALA A 795 -0.18 6.93 -17.01
CA ALA A 795 0.39 8.26 -17.20
C ALA A 795 1.68 8.20 -18.03
N ILE A 796 2.52 7.18 -17.82
CA ILE A 796 3.77 6.99 -18.55
C ILE A 796 3.50 6.63 -20.01
N VAL A 797 2.63 5.65 -20.29
CA VAL A 797 2.28 5.26 -21.66
C VAL A 797 1.68 6.44 -22.43
N ALA A 798 0.78 7.18 -21.79
CA ALA A 798 0.15 8.35 -22.38
C ALA A 798 1.15 9.48 -22.71
N ASN A 799 2.21 9.64 -21.91
CA ASN A 799 3.26 10.62 -22.19
C ASN A 799 3.94 10.37 -23.54
N PHE A 800 4.16 9.09 -23.86
CA PHE A 800 4.85 8.66 -25.07
C PHE A 800 3.93 8.48 -26.28
N ALA A 801 2.63 8.25 -26.06
CA ALA A 801 1.63 8.15 -27.13
C ALA A 801 1.39 9.47 -27.90
N VAL A 802 1.60 10.62 -27.26
CA VAL A 802 1.42 11.96 -27.88
C VAL A 802 2.75 12.57 -28.33
N ALA A 803 3.87 11.85 -28.21
CA ALA A 803 5.18 12.30 -28.68
C ALA A 803 5.48 11.83 -30.12
N SER A 804 4.74 10.83 -30.59
CA SER A 804 4.60 10.39 -31.99
C SER A 804 3.49 11.15 -32.69
#